data_AF-Q2C4D4-F1
#
_entry.id   AF-Q2C4D4-F1
#
_cell.length_a   1.000
_cell.length_b   1.000
_cell.length_c   1.000
_cell.angle_alpha   90.00
_cell.angle_beta   90.00
_cell.angle_gamma   90.00
#
_symmetry.space_group_name_H-M   'P 1'
#
loop_
_entity.id
_entity.type
_entity.pdbx_description
1 polymer ?
#
loop_
_entity_poly.entity_id
_entity_poly.type
_entity_poly.pdbx_seq_one_letter_code
_entity_poly.pdbx_strand_id
1 'polypeptide(L)'
;MGKQMNELNQKICSEFAGLVVRKDLVKTVKGNAIVPSYVLEYLLGQYCATSDEASIESGIQTVKEILAKHYVHRNEAGLIRSTIREKGRHKVIDKVSVSLNDKKDVYETEFSNLGIKKVLIDSGTVKKHPKLLVGGVWVIADVEYDHTEDKDASPWILSTIKPIQMSHLDYDSYIGARSKFSLDEWIDVLVQSIGFNPEFFGRRSKLMQLVRLIPFCERNFNLIELGPKGTGKSHIFSEFSPHGILISGGEVTVPKLFVNNSSGKLGLVGYWDTVAFDEFAGKQKKVDKALVDIMKNYMANKSFSRGVEMLGADASMAFIGNTEHSVPYMLKHSDLFDALPEKFYDSAFLDRLHFYIPGWEIDIIRGEMFSSSYGFVVDYLAEVLRHLRNQDYSDHYSEYFKISPQISTRDRDAIHKTFSGLMKILFPQGGASEEEIEEILKFSMEGRKRVKDQLFRIDSTYADVNFAYTDKAGNETPVQTLEELQYPNYFNKTVGDVTDIGMPEPEIPSYQESDHKVQPIAGASSATVSDEPTLKEQHLTFSENQRGVSYDSLIGPYLKGAKHITITDPYIRIFYQAKNLMELLETIVKQKAEEDEVVVSLVTVEDEFKGEQQREYFDKIQSSMFAVGIKFAYSFDTSGSQHARHIVTDIGWKVSLDRGLDIFQHYDVNDAFSLSTRLQKHRSCKQFEVTFIKVE
;
A
#
# COMPACT_ATOMS: atom_id res chain seq x y z
N MET A 1 -31.86 7.67 8.96
CA MET A 1 -31.87 6.19 8.83
C MET A 1 -30.47 5.72 9.18
N GLY A 2 -30.28 5.15 10.37
CA GLY A 2 -28.97 4.64 10.79
C GLY A 2 -28.55 3.49 9.87
N LYS A 3 -27.35 3.56 9.30
CA LYS A 3 -26.77 2.43 8.57
C LYS A 3 -26.65 1.28 9.57
N GLN A 4 -27.37 0.19 9.35
CA GLN A 4 -27.26 -1.01 10.18
C GLN A 4 -25.79 -1.45 10.18
N MET A 5 -25.24 -1.69 11.38
CA MET A 5 -23.83 -2.03 11.55
C MET A 5 -23.55 -3.41 10.90
N ASN A 6 -22.63 -3.46 9.94
CA ASN A 6 -22.23 -4.70 9.26
C ASN A 6 -21.77 -5.76 10.29
N GLU A 7 -21.97 -7.05 10.02
CA GLU A 7 -21.63 -8.19 10.89
C GLU A 7 -20.17 -8.13 11.35
N LEU A 8 -19.24 -7.82 10.44
CA LEU A 8 -17.83 -7.65 10.77
C LEU A 8 -17.62 -6.55 11.83
N ASN A 9 -18.30 -5.41 11.71
CA ASN A 9 -18.20 -4.32 12.69
C ASN A 9 -18.76 -4.72 14.06
N GLN A 10 -19.84 -5.52 14.10
CA GLN A 10 -20.38 -6.05 15.35
C GLN A 10 -19.37 -6.96 16.05
N LYS A 11 -18.76 -7.86 15.29
CA LYS A 11 -17.71 -8.77 15.77
C LYS A 11 -16.47 -8.04 16.27
N ILE A 12 -16.01 -7.02 15.53
CA ILE A 12 -14.90 -6.15 15.94
C ILE A 12 -15.21 -5.47 17.28
N CYS A 13 -16.39 -4.86 17.42
CA CYS A 13 -16.79 -4.17 18.65
C CYS A 13 -16.96 -5.11 19.85
N SER A 14 -17.44 -6.35 19.64
CA SER A 14 -17.61 -7.32 20.73
C SER A 14 -16.28 -7.90 21.21
N GLU A 15 -15.37 -8.22 20.29
CA GLU A 15 -14.11 -8.89 20.61
C GLU A 15 -13.00 -7.93 21.04
N PHE A 16 -13.06 -6.68 20.60
CA PHE A 16 -12.05 -5.65 20.90
C PHE A 16 -12.67 -4.39 21.54
N ALA A 17 -13.67 -4.59 22.41
CA ALA A 17 -14.33 -3.50 23.14
C ALA A 17 -13.30 -2.60 23.84
N GLY A 18 -13.41 -1.28 23.67
CA GLY A 18 -12.47 -0.30 24.23
C GLY A 18 -11.14 -0.14 23.45
N LEU A 19 -10.89 -0.96 22.43
CA LEU A 19 -9.64 -0.96 21.65
C LEU A 19 -9.85 -0.56 20.18
N VAL A 20 -11.11 -0.32 19.79
CA VAL A 20 -11.53 0.01 18.43
C VAL A 20 -12.35 1.30 18.41
N VAL A 21 -12.27 2.00 17.30
CA VAL A 21 -12.92 3.30 17.08
C VAL A 21 -13.39 3.39 15.64
N ARG A 22 -14.50 4.10 15.42
CA ARG A 22 -15.03 4.37 14.08
C ARG A 22 -14.13 5.38 13.35
N LYS A 23 -13.60 5.00 12.19
CA LYS A 23 -12.49 5.72 11.52
C LYS A 23 -12.86 7.05 10.87
N ASP A 24 -14.14 7.27 10.58
CA ASP A 24 -14.65 8.55 10.10
C ASP A 24 -14.57 9.67 11.16
N LEU A 25 -14.58 9.32 12.45
CA LEU A 25 -14.62 10.29 13.56
C LEU A 25 -13.40 11.20 13.59
N VAL A 26 -12.25 10.72 13.14
CA VAL A 26 -11.02 11.51 13.04
C VAL A 26 -11.25 12.74 12.16
N LYS A 27 -11.89 12.58 10.99
CA LYS A 27 -12.21 13.70 10.08
C LYS A 27 -13.18 14.68 10.73
N THR A 28 -14.16 14.18 11.47
CA THR A 28 -15.17 14.99 12.18
C THR A 28 -14.59 15.85 13.29
N VAL A 29 -13.58 15.35 14.01
CA VAL A 29 -12.93 16.07 15.12
C VAL A 29 -11.79 16.96 14.64
N LYS A 30 -11.02 16.54 13.63
CA LYS A 30 -9.82 17.24 13.16
C LYS A 30 -10.10 18.70 12.81
N GLY A 31 -11.21 18.99 12.13
CA GLY A 31 -11.61 20.37 11.80
C GLY A 31 -10.44 21.18 11.23
N ASN A 32 -10.11 22.31 11.87
CA ASN A 32 -8.94 23.15 11.56
C ASN A 32 -7.73 22.92 12.49
N ALA A 33 -7.82 21.97 13.42
CA ALA A 33 -6.76 21.70 14.39
C ALA A 33 -5.60 20.96 13.72
N ILE A 34 -4.38 21.51 13.83
CA ILE A 34 -3.14 20.92 13.27
C ILE A 34 -2.60 19.88 14.26
N VAL A 35 -3.41 18.88 14.58
CA VAL A 35 -3.10 17.80 15.51
C VAL A 35 -2.86 16.52 14.71
N PRO A 36 -1.80 15.72 15.01
CA PRO A 36 -1.60 14.43 14.35
C PRO A 36 -2.77 13.48 14.57
N SER A 37 -3.07 12.64 13.58
CA SER A 37 -4.27 11.80 13.59
C SER A 37 -4.23 10.75 14.70
N TYR A 38 -3.06 10.18 15.03
CA TYR A 38 -2.93 9.26 16.17
C TYR A 38 -3.24 9.92 17.53
N VAL A 39 -3.01 11.24 17.69
CA VAL A 39 -3.37 11.97 18.91
C VAL A 39 -4.89 12.10 19.01
N LEU A 40 -5.54 12.40 17.88
CA LEU A 40 -7.00 12.46 17.80
C LEU A 40 -7.62 11.08 18.07
N GLU A 41 -7.05 10.02 17.49
CA GLU A 41 -7.51 8.65 17.71
C GLU A 41 -7.29 8.18 19.15
N TYR A 42 -6.21 8.58 19.81
CA TYR A 42 -6.03 8.30 21.24
C TYR A 42 -7.14 8.94 22.09
N LEU A 43 -7.46 10.21 21.83
CA LEU A 43 -8.56 10.90 22.54
C LEU A 43 -9.91 10.25 22.21
N LEU A 44 -10.18 9.96 20.93
CA LEU A 44 -11.39 9.26 20.51
C LEU A 44 -11.47 7.84 21.13
N GLY A 45 -10.36 7.12 21.26
CA GLY A 45 -10.31 5.82 21.93
C GLY A 45 -10.71 5.90 23.41
N GLN A 46 -10.49 7.04 24.08
CA GLN A 46 -10.89 7.22 25.48
C GLN A 46 -12.37 7.56 25.66
N TYR A 47 -12.96 8.31 24.73
CA TYR A 47 -14.32 8.85 24.89
C TYR A 47 -15.35 8.27 23.90
N CYS A 48 -14.92 7.58 22.86
CA CYS A 48 -15.75 7.10 21.73
C CYS A 48 -15.53 5.61 21.41
N ALA A 49 -14.84 4.85 22.25
CA ALA A 49 -14.65 3.40 22.04
C ALA A 49 -15.88 2.57 22.43
N THR A 50 -17.01 2.89 21.80
CA THR A 50 -18.32 2.25 22.00
C THR A 50 -19.07 2.23 20.66
N SER A 51 -20.06 1.35 20.53
CA SER A 51 -20.95 1.29 19.37
C SER A 51 -22.25 2.08 19.55
N ASP A 52 -22.48 2.68 20.72
CA ASP A 52 -23.66 3.50 21.00
C ASP A 52 -23.53 4.91 20.43
N GLU A 53 -24.37 5.28 19.46
CA GLU A 53 -24.29 6.56 18.74
C GLU A 53 -24.46 7.79 19.65
N ALA A 54 -25.32 7.70 20.68
CA ALA A 54 -25.51 8.80 21.62
C ALA A 54 -24.24 9.06 22.46
N SER A 55 -23.60 7.99 22.93
CA SER A 55 -22.32 8.06 23.63
C SER A 55 -21.19 8.54 22.73
N ILE A 56 -21.16 8.11 21.46
CA ILE A 56 -20.19 8.60 20.46
C ILE A 56 -20.35 10.12 20.26
N GLU A 57 -21.58 10.62 20.09
CA GLU A 57 -21.83 12.05 19.88
C GLU A 57 -21.38 12.89 21.08
N SER A 58 -21.70 12.44 22.29
CA SER A 58 -21.21 13.06 23.53
C SER A 58 -19.68 13.01 23.65
N GLY A 59 -19.08 11.88 23.27
CA GLY A 59 -17.63 11.69 23.24
C GLY A 59 -16.94 12.64 22.26
N ILE A 60 -17.48 12.82 21.04
CA ILE A 60 -16.98 13.76 20.04
C ILE A 60 -16.97 15.19 20.60
N GLN A 61 -18.06 15.60 21.27
CA GLN A 61 -18.15 16.93 21.86
C GLN A 61 -17.10 17.11 22.97
N THR A 62 -16.91 16.09 23.81
CA THR A 62 -15.88 16.08 24.86
C THR A 62 -14.48 16.23 24.27
N VAL A 63 -14.15 15.49 23.20
CA VAL A 63 -12.85 15.58 22.53
C VAL A 63 -12.64 16.96 21.91
N LYS A 64 -13.66 17.53 21.23
CA LYS A 64 -13.60 18.89 20.68
C LYS A 64 -13.32 19.93 21.77
N GLU A 65 -13.96 19.80 22.93
CA GLU A 65 -13.71 20.68 24.07
C GLU A 65 -12.30 20.53 24.65
N ILE A 66 -11.80 19.30 24.77
CA ILE A 66 -10.43 19.04 25.23
C ILE A 66 -9.42 19.71 24.30
N LEU A 67 -9.58 19.55 22.99
CA LEU A 67 -8.71 20.18 22.00
C LEU A 67 -8.80 21.70 22.08
N ALA A 68 -10.00 22.28 22.11
CA ALA A 68 -10.18 23.72 22.17
C ALA A 68 -9.58 24.36 23.45
N LYS A 69 -9.63 23.65 24.59
CA LYS A 69 -9.15 24.18 25.88
C LYS A 69 -7.67 23.91 26.15
N HIS A 70 -7.14 22.80 25.66
CA HIS A 70 -5.84 22.28 26.08
C HIS A 70 -4.81 22.21 24.95
N TYR A 71 -5.22 22.14 23.68
CA TYR A 71 -4.25 22.14 22.58
C TYR A 71 -3.54 23.49 22.45
N VAL A 72 -2.21 23.44 22.41
CA VAL A 72 -1.40 24.65 22.30
C VAL A 72 -1.18 24.99 20.84
N HIS A 73 -1.89 26.01 20.35
CA HIS A 73 -1.58 26.64 19.07
C HIS A 73 -0.39 27.61 19.24
N ARG A 74 0.60 27.55 18.33
CA ARG A 74 1.82 28.38 18.42
C ARG A 74 1.55 29.89 18.47
N ASN A 75 0.53 30.37 17.76
CA ASN A 75 0.10 31.77 17.77
C ASN A 75 -0.60 32.19 19.07
N GLU A 76 -1.10 31.24 19.87
CA GLU A 76 -1.81 31.48 21.13
C GLU A 76 -0.95 31.14 22.37
N ALA A 77 0.29 30.69 22.17
CA ALA A 77 1.20 30.30 23.25
C ALA A 77 1.38 31.40 24.31
N GLY A 78 1.40 32.67 23.91
CA GLY A 78 1.44 33.81 24.85
C GLY A 78 0.21 33.88 25.77
N LEU A 79 -0.99 33.66 25.21
CA LEU A 79 -2.25 33.67 25.96
C LEU A 79 -2.33 32.50 26.93
N ILE A 80 -1.90 31.31 26.50
CA ILE A 80 -1.90 30.11 27.34
C ILE A 80 -0.89 30.27 28.49
N ARG A 81 0.30 30.82 28.24
CA ARG A 81 1.27 31.15 29.30
C ARG A 81 0.71 32.14 30.31
N SER A 82 0.01 33.18 29.85
CA SER A 82 -0.70 34.11 30.73
C SER A 82 -1.78 33.40 31.56
N THR A 83 -2.55 32.51 30.92
CA THR A 83 -3.58 31.72 31.60
C THR A 83 -3.01 30.83 32.70
N ILE A 84 -1.88 30.16 32.45
CA ILE A 84 -1.19 29.35 33.46
C ILE A 84 -0.75 30.23 34.62
N ARG A 85 -0.17 31.41 34.36
CA ARG A 85 0.25 32.37 35.39
C ARG A 85 -0.92 32.84 36.25
N GLU A 86 -2.03 33.26 35.64
CA GLU A 86 -3.18 33.80 36.38
C GLU A 86 -3.96 32.72 37.14
N LYS A 87 -4.03 31.49 36.61
CA LYS A 87 -4.73 30.36 37.26
C LYS A 87 -3.84 29.50 38.15
N GLY A 88 -2.53 29.71 38.14
CA GLY A 88 -1.51 28.88 38.79
C GLY A 88 -1.20 27.56 38.04
N ARG A 89 -2.22 26.89 37.48
CA ARG A 89 -2.07 25.62 36.74
C ARG A 89 -2.96 25.57 35.50
N HIS A 90 -2.46 24.97 34.42
CA HIS A 90 -3.28 24.61 33.25
C HIS A 90 -2.81 23.29 32.63
N LYS A 91 -3.78 22.54 32.07
CA LYS A 91 -3.49 21.33 31.30
C LYS A 91 -3.23 21.70 29.84
N VAL A 92 -2.18 21.16 29.25
CA VAL A 92 -1.78 21.40 27.87
C VAL A 92 -1.57 20.11 27.09
N ILE A 93 -1.89 20.14 25.80
CA ILE A 93 -1.54 19.12 24.79
C ILE A 93 -0.48 19.74 23.89
N ASP A 94 0.74 19.22 23.97
CA ASP A 94 1.89 19.75 23.24
C ASP A 94 2.89 18.63 22.93
N LYS A 95 3.81 18.92 22.01
CA LYS A 95 4.96 18.09 21.70
C LYS A 95 6.15 18.54 22.54
N VAL A 96 6.70 17.63 23.34
CA VAL A 96 7.79 17.92 24.27
C VAL A 96 9.04 17.10 23.96
N SER A 97 10.21 17.69 24.19
CA SER A 97 11.51 17.01 24.13
C SER A 97 12.30 17.30 25.41
N VAL A 98 13.15 16.37 25.82
CA VAL A 98 13.94 16.44 27.04
C VAL A 98 15.44 16.41 26.69
N SER A 99 16.24 17.17 27.41
CA SER A 99 17.70 17.10 27.37
C SER A 99 18.30 17.03 28.78
N LEU A 100 19.42 16.33 28.93
CA LEU A 100 20.22 16.36 30.15
C LEU A 100 21.04 17.65 30.17
N ASN A 101 20.90 18.44 31.24
CA ASN A 101 21.79 19.54 31.57
C ASN A 101 22.89 18.99 32.48
N ASP A 102 24.03 18.65 31.89
CA ASP A 102 25.21 18.08 32.54
C ASP A 102 25.83 19.01 33.60
N LYS A 103 25.73 20.33 33.40
CA LYS A 103 26.24 21.31 34.36
C LYS A 103 25.44 21.38 35.65
N LYS A 104 24.13 21.13 35.56
CA LYS A 104 23.20 21.18 36.70
C LYS A 104 22.78 19.80 37.20
N ASP A 105 23.20 18.73 36.51
CA ASP A 105 22.80 17.34 36.76
C ASP A 105 21.27 17.13 36.83
N VAL A 106 20.55 17.76 35.88
CA VAL A 106 19.08 17.69 35.82
C VAL A 106 18.59 17.47 34.39
N TYR A 107 17.41 16.86 34.26
CA TYR A 107 16.71 16.81 32.99
C TYR A 107 15.80 18.02 32.81
N GLU A 108 15.89 18.62 31.63
CA GLU A 108 15.14 19.81 31.23
C GLU A 108 14.25 19.50 30.04
N THR A 109 12.98 19.87 30.14
CA THR A 109 11.95 19.71 29.10
C THR A 109 11.77 21.02 28.32
N GLU A 110 11.61 20.88 27.02
CA GLU A 110 11.24 21.94 26.07
C GLU A 110 9.89 21.60 25.42
N PHE A 111 8.97 22.55 25.49
CA PHE A 111 7.64 22.46 24.87
C PHE A 111 7.66 23.16 23.50
N SER A 112 7.30 22.43 22.46
CA SER A 112 7.44 22.89 21.06
C SER A 112 6.47 24.00 20.72
N ASN A 113 5.21 23.91 21.13
CA ASN A 113 4.20 24.91 20.78
C ASN A 113 4.04 25.98 21.86
N LEU A 114 4.11 25.60 23.13
CA LEU A 114 4.03 26.54 24.27
C LEU A 114 5.29 27.41 24.36
N GLY A 115 6.41 26.93 23.80
CA GLY A 115 7.66 27.68 23.69
C GLY A 115 8.35 27.95 25.03
N ILE A 116 8.11 27.10 26.03
CA ILE A 116 8.81 27.12 27.32
C ILE A 116 9.95 26.11 27.31
N LYS A 117 11.05 26.46 27.95
CA LYS A 117 12.28 25.66 28.02
C LYS A 117 12.74 25.54 29.46
N LYS A 118 13.68 24.62 29.71
CA LYS A 118 14.31 24.41 31.02
C LYS A 118 13.32 23.98 32.11
N VAL A 119 12.22 23.33 31.74
CA VAL A 119 11.23 22.84 32.71
C VAL A 119 11.75 21.53 33.30
N LEU A 120 11.95 21.49 34.61
CA LEU A 120 12.53 20.29 35.25
C LEU A 120 11.60 19.09 35.10
N ILE A 121 12.19 17.92 34.85
CA ILE A 121 11.50 16.63 34.80
C ILE A 121 12.30 15.60 35.60
N ASP A 122 11.60 14.73 36.31
CA ASP A 122 12.25 13.72 37.14
C ASP A 122 12.90 12.61 36.30
N SER A 123 13.98 12.04 36.82
CA SER A 123 14.72 10.98 36.13
C SER A 123 13.91 9.68 35.97
N GLY A 124 12.92 9.43 36.83
CA GLY A 124 12.06 8.24 36.75
C GLY A 124 11.17 8.29 35.51
N THR A 125 10.54 9.44 35.26
CA THR A 125 9.74 9.68 34.05
C THR A 125 10.59 9.55 32.78
N VAL A 126 11.79 10.11 32.77
CA VAL A 126 12.71 10.00 31.62
C VAL A 126 13.13 8.55 31.38
N LYS A 127 13.44 7.78 32.43
CA LYS A 127 13.76 6.35 32.32
C LYS A 127 12.60 5.51 31.79
N LYS A 128 11.36 5.85 32.20
CA LYS A 128 10.14 5.18 31.72
C LYS A 128 9.82 5.54 30.27
N HIS A 129 10.16 6.75 29.84
CA HIS A 129 9.85 7.28 28.51
C HIS A 129 11.10 7.83 27.81
N PRO A 130 12.09 6.96 27.47
CA PRO A 130 13.38 7.39 26.92
C PRO A 130 13.27 8.13 25.58
N LYS A 131 12.18 7.92 24.83
CA LYS A 131 11.87 8.64 23.58
C LYS A 131 11.83 10.16 23.74
N LEU A 132 11.52 10.64 24.95
CA LEU A 132 11.55 12.07 25.28
C LEU A 132 12.93 12.70 25.01
N LEU A 133 14.03 11.93 25.09
CA LEU A 133 15.40 12.46 24.99
C LEU A 133 15.89 12.77 23.57
N VAL A 134 15.14 12.42 22.53
CA VAL A 134 15.70 12.28 21.16
C VAL A 134 14.84 12.95 20.12
N GLY A 135 13.53 12.85 20.27
CA GLY A 135 12.56 13.53 19.45
C GLY A 135 11.47 14.14 20.32
N GLY A 136 10.64 14.98 19.70
CA GLY A 136 9.47 15.48 20.40
C GLY A 136 8.39 14.40 20.48
N VAL A 137 7.85 14.15 21.67
CA VAL A 137 6.73 13.24 21.93
C VAL A 137 5.50 14.06 22.28
N TRP A 138 4.34 13.69 21.77
CA TRP A 138 3.08 14.33 22.16
C TRP A 138 2.65 13.88 23.54
N VAL A 139 2.32 14.84 24.39
CA VAL A 139 1.95 14.60 25.79
C VAL A 139 0.73 15.43 26.16
N ILE A 140 0.00 14.92 27.16
CA ILE A 140 -0.90 15.70 27.98
C ILE A 140 -0.13 16.04 29.26
N ALA A 141 0.12 17.32 29.51
CA ALA A 141 0.89 17.77 30.67
C ALA A 141 0.11 18.78 31.51
N ASP A 142 0.26 18.71 32.83
CA ASP A 142 -0.15 19.78 33.73
C ASP A 142 1.05 20.70 34.00
N VAL A 143 0.94 21.95 33.58
CA VAL A 143 1.99 22.96 33.70
C VAL A 143 1.55 24.00 34.72
N GLU A 144 2.46 24.32 35.62
CA GLU A 144 2.30 25.33 36.66
C GLU A 144 3.29 26.48 36.46
N TYR A 145 2.96 27.63 37.01
CA TYR A 145 3.82 28.80 37.02
C TYR A 145 3.98 29.31 38.46
N ASP A 146 5.21 29.34 38.93
CA ASP A 146 5.58 29.94 40.20
C ASP A 146 6.73 30.93 40.00
N HIS A 147 6.54 32.16 40.44
CA HIS A 147 7.52 33.21 40.21
C HIS A 147 8.71 33.02 41.15
N THR A 148 9.91 32.94 40.56
CA THR A 148 11.17 32.88 41.29
C THR A 148 12.06 34.07 40.94
N GLU A 149 12.72 34.64 41.95
CA GLU A 149 13.74 35.68 41.77
C GLU A 149 15.11 35.11 41.35
N ASP A 150 15.29 33.79 41.47
CA ASP A 150 16.49 33.10 41.03
C ASP A 150 16.53 33.03 39.50
N LYS A 151 17.52 33.71 38.91
CA LYS A 151 17.74 33.75 37.45
C LYS A 151 18.09 32.39 36.86
N ASP A 152 18.55 31.45 37.68
CA ASP A 152 18.94 30.11 37.26
C ASP A 152 17.83 29.07 37.39
N ALA A 153 16.74 29.40 38.09
CA ALA A 153 15.57 28.54 38.24
C ALA A 153 14.51 28.84 37.16
N SER A 154 13.89 27.79 36.62
CA SER A 154 12.77 27.96 35.72
C SER A 154 11.50 28.25 36.53
N PRO A 155 10.74 29.32 36.21
CA PRO A 155 9.46 29.59 36.87
C PRO A 155 8.34 28.64 36.42
N TRP A 156 8.61 27.79 35.43
CA TRP A 156 7.68 26.81 34.91
C TRP A 156 7.92 25.46 35.59
N ILE A 157 6.84 24.89 36.12
CA ILE A 157 6.88 23.62 36.84
C ILE A 157 6.04 22.60 36.07
N LEU A 158 6.60 21.40 35.88
CA LEU A 158 5.90 20.27 35.28
C LEU A 158 5.34 19.38 36.40
N SER A 159 4.03 19.44 36.62
CA SER A 159 3.39 18.68 37.69
C SER A 159 3.10 17.24 37.27
N THR A 160 2.53 17.08 36.07
CA THR A 160 2.30 15.76 35.48
C THR A 160 2.60 15.79 34.00
N ILE A 161 3.08 14.66 33.48
CA ILE A 161 3.32 14.45 32.05
C ILE A 161 2.86 13.04 31.71
N LYS A 162 1.90 12.96 30.78
CA LYS A 162 1.39 11.69 30.26
C LYS A 162 1.63 11.66 28.75
N PRO A 163 2.59 10.86 28.27
CA PRO A 163 2.70 10.57 26.85
C PRO A 163 1.38 10.06 26.29
N ILE A 164 1.04 10.51 25.09
CA ILE A 164 -0.13 10.06 24.33
C ILE A 164 0.22 8.69 23.76
N GLN A 165 0.16 7.70 24.64
CA GLN A 165 0.44 6.28 24.41
C GLN A 165 -0.51 5.44 25.29
N MET A 166 -0.99 4.31 24.78
CA MET A 166 -1.81 3.34 25.50
C MET A 166 -0.96 2.64 26.58
N SER A 167 -1.61 2.28 27.69
CA SER A 167 -0.89 2.00 28.95
C SER A 167 -0.49 0.54 29.18
N HIS A 168 -0.98 -0.41 28.38
CA HIS A 168 -0.50 -1.80 28.39
C HIS A 168 -1.12 -2.59 27.22
N LEU A 169 -0.34 -3.48 26.58
CA LEU A 169 -0.85 -4.48 25.63
C LEU A 169 -1.11 -5.80 26.36
N ASP A 170 -2.32 -6.35 26.25
CA ASP A 170 -2.61 -7.75 26.61
C ASP A 170 -2.50 -8.61 25.35
N TYR A 171 -1.35 -9.25 25.17
CA TYR A 171 -1.05 -10.03 23.97
C TYR A 171 -1.86 -11.34 23.90
N ASP A 172 -2.12 -11.98 25.04
CA ASP A 172 -2.86 -13.24 25.09
C ASP A 172 -4.33 -13.01 24.72
N SER A 173 -4.93 -11.92 25.21
CA SER A 173 -6.27 -11.50 24.78
C SER A 173 -6.32 -11.17 23.29
N TYR A 174 -5.26 -10.56 22.74
CA TYR A 174 -5.20 -10.21 21.32
C TYR A 174 -5.21 -11.45 20.41
N ILE A 175 -4.35 -12.45 20.69
CA ILE A 175 -4.31 -13.69 19.90
C ILE A 175 -5.58 -14.54 20.09
N GLY A 176 -6.16 -14.52 21.30
CA GLY A 176 -7.43 -15.19 21.58
C GLY A 176 -8.59 -14.59 20.78
N ALA A 177 -8.66 -13.27 20.71
CA ALA A 177 -9.65 -12.57 19.88
C ALA A 177 -9.39 -12.79 18.39
N ARG A 178 -8.14 -12.67 17.92
CA ARG A 178 -7.74 -12.93 16.52
C ARG A 178 -8.20 -14.31 16.02
N SER A 179 -8.11 -15.34 16.87
CA SER A 179 -8.47 -16.73 16.53
C SER A 179 -9.96 -16.90 16.17
N LYS A 180 -10.82 -15.93 16.51
CA LYS A 180 -12.25 -15.96 16.20
C LYS A 180 -12.58 -15.40 14.81
N PHE A 181 -11.61 -14.82 14.09
CA PHE A 181 -11.79 -14.23 12.77
C PHE A 181 -11.22 -15.16 11.69
N SER A 182 -11.89 -15.23 10.54
CA SER A 182 -11.28 -15.82 9.34
C SER A 182 -10.11 -14.94 8.86
N LEU A 183 -9.26 -15.47 7.97
CA LEU A 183 -8.17 -14.67 7.40
C LEU A 183 -8.69 -13.45 6.63
N ASP A 184 -9.72 -13.62 5.79
CA ASP A 184 -10.28 -12.53 5.00
C ASP A 184 -10.91 -11.44 5.88
N GLU A 185 -11.68 -11.84 6.90
CA GLU A 185 -12.21 -10.89 7.90
C GLU A 185 -11.06 -10.14 8.59
N TRP A 186 -10.01 -10.86 8.97
CA TRP A 186 -8.87 -10.28 9.69
C TRP A 186 -8.07 -9.28 8.85
N ILE A 187 -7.81 -9.61 7.58
CA ILE A 187 -7.19 -8.68 6.63
C ILE A 187 -8.05 -7.41 6.53
N ASP A 188 -9.37 -7.56 6.47
CA ASP A 188 -10.29 -6.42 6.42
C ASP A 188 -10.25 -5.59 7.71
N VAL A 189 -10.17 -6.20 8.89
CA VAL A 189 -9.95 -5.48 10.16
C VAL A 189 -8.67 -4.66 10.11
N LEU A 190 -7.56 -5.24 9.63
CA LEU A 190 -6.28 -4.56 9.55
C LEU A 190 -6.30 -3.40 8.54
N VAL A 191 -6.92 -3.60 7.38
CA VAL A 191 -7.08 -2.58 6.34
C VAL A 191 -7.96 -1.42 6.83
N GLN A 192 -9.05 -1.72 7.55
CA GLN A 192 -9.86 -0.70 8.21
C GLN A 192 -9.07 0.04 9.30
N SER A 193 -8.22 -0.68 10.05
CA SER A 193 -7.41 -0.11 11.12
C SER A 193 -6.37 0.92 10.63
N ILE A 194 -5.79 0.70 9.44
CA ILE A 194 -4.92 1.69 8.77
C ILE A 194 -5.69 2.80 8.02
N GLY A 195 -7.03 2.74 8.04
CA GLY A 195 -7.91 3.82 7.57
C GLY A 195 -8.57 3.60 6.20
N PHE A 196 -8.41 2.44 5.57
CA PHE A 196 -8.93 2.16 4.22
C PHE A 196 -10.19 1.28 4.24
N ASN A 197 -11.10 1.51 3.30
CA ASN A 197 -12.25 0.64 3.09
C ASN A 197 -11.83 -0.59 2.27
N PRO A 198 -11.87 -1.81 2.85
CA PRO A 198 -11.39 -3.03 2.19
C PRO A 198 -12.15 -3.40 0.91
N GLU A 199 -13.38 -2.93 0.73
CA GLU A 199 -14.19 -3.22 -0.47
C GLU A 199 -13.57 -2.66 -1.77
N PHE A 200 -12.72 -1.64 -1.67
CA PHE A 200 -12.05 -1.01 -2.81
C PHE A 200 -10.71 -1.67 -3.17
N PHE A 201 -10.28 -2.70 -2.43
CA PHE A 201 -8.98 -3.33 -2.62
C PHE A 201 -9.12 -4.82 -2.89
N GLY A 202 -8.41 -5.30 -3.90
CA GLY A 202 -8.15 -6.73 -4.11
C GLY A 202 -7.24 -7.33 -3.04
N ARG A 203 -7.15 -8.66 -2.95
CA ARG A 203 -6.37 -9.37 -1.90
C ARG A 203 -4.90 -8.98 -1.96
N ARG A 204 -4.31 -8.97 -3.16
CA ARG A 204 -2.95 -8.49 -3.41
C ARG A 204 -2.75 -7.03 -2.99
N SER A 205 -3.69 -6.15 -3.30
CA SER A 205 -3.60 -4.73 -2.92
C SER A 205 -3.68 -4.55 -1.40
N LYS A 206 -4.50 -5.35 -0.71
CA LYS A 206 -4.54 -5.38 0.76
C LYS A 206 -3.19 -5.85 1.33
N LEU A 207 -2.60 -6.92 0.81
CA LEU A 207 -1.27 -7.39 1.22
C LEU A 207 -0.20 -6.31 1.01
N MET A 208 -0.21 -5.59 -0.12
CA MET A 208 0.72 -4.46 -0.35
C MET A 208 0.57 -3.35 0.69
N GLN A 209 -0.66 -3.06 1.15
CA GLN A 209 -0.86 -2.12 2.27
C GLN A 209 -0.30 -2.67 3.58
N LEU A 210 -0.44 -3.97 3.85
CA LEU A 210 0.07 -4.61 5.06
C LEU A 210 1.61 -4.72 5.08
N VAL A 211 2.29 -4.83 3.93
CA VAL A 211 3.76 -4.77 3.86
C VAL A 211 4.30 -3.47 4.44
N ARG A 212 3.57 -2.34 4.29
CA ARG A 212 3.96 -1.06 4.88
C ARG A 212 3.99 -1.10 6.42
N LEU A 213 3.37 -2.09 7.06
CA LEU A 213 3.40 -2.31 8.50
C LEU A 213 4.61 -3.15 8.96
N ILE A 214 5.23 -3.91 8.07
CA ILE A 214 6.38 -4.79 8.41
C ILE A 214 7.54 -4.04 9.07
N PRO A 215 7.93 -2.82 8.65
CA PRO A 215 8.94 -2.04 9.37
C PRO A 215 8.69 -1.89 10.87
N PHE A 216 7.42 -1.89 11.29
CA PHE A 216 7.01 -1.76 12.69
C PHE A 216 6.99 -3.10 13.44
N CYS A 217 6.88 -4.25 12.77
CA CYS A 217 6.84 -5.57 13.41
C CYS A 217 8.08 -6.46 13.16
N GLU A 218 8.97 -6.06 12.25
CA GLU A 218 10.21 -6.75 11.95
C GLU A 218 11.40 -5.82 12.17
N ARG A 219 12.47 -6.32 12.79
CA ARG A 219 13.64 -5.49 13.16
C ARG A 219 14.55 -5.31 11.95
N ASN A 220 15.00 -4.08 11.71
CA ASN A 220 15.89 -3.75 10.59
C ASN A 220 15.35 -4.34 9.27
N PHE A 221 14.12 -3.96 8.93
CA PHE A 221 13.50 -4.26 7.66
C PHE A 221 13.65 -3.06 6.73
N ASN A 222 14.40 -3.22 5.64
CA ASN A 222 14.66 -2.20 4.65
C ASN A 222 13.65 -2.33 3.50
N LEU A 223 12.75 -1.37 3.40
CA LEU A 223 11.66 -1.32 2.44
C LEU A 223 11.88 -0.17 1.47
N ILE A 224 11.56 -0.36 0.18
CA ILE A 224 11.42 0.73 -0.77
C ILE A 224 10.04 0.70 -1.41
N GLU A 225 9.44 1.88 -1.59
CA GLU A 225 8.22 2.06 -2.36
C GLU A 225 8.43 3.20 -3.36
N LEU A 226 8.35 2.87 -4.66
CA LEU A 226 8.37 3.84 -5.74
C LEU A 226 7.10 3.68 -6.58
N GLY A 227 6.46 4.79 -6.93
CA GLY A 227 5.28 4.79 -7.78
C GLY A 227 4.69 6.17 -8.03
N PRO A 228 3.58 6.28 -8.76
CA PRO A 228 2.96 7.56 -9.11
C PRO A 228 2.49 8.34 -7.88
N LYS A 229 2.30 9.65 -8.05
CA LYS A 229 1.80 10.54 -6.99
C LYS A 229 0.36 10.13 -6.60
N GLY A 230 -0.01 10.35 -5.34
CA GLY A 230 -1.37 10.13 -4.84
C GLY A 230 -1.72 8.72 -4.37
N THR A 231 -0.74 7.82 -4.22
CA THR A 231 -0.93 6.43 -3.76
C THR A 231 -0.77 6.23 -2.24
N GLY A 232 -0.75 7.33 -1.47
CA GLY A 232 -0.70 7.33 0.00
C GLY A 232 0.58 6.78 0.63
N LYS A 233 1.67 6.74 -0.12
CA LYS A 233 2.95 6.11 0.28
C LYS A 233 3.48 6.62 1.64
N SER A 234 3.39 7.93 1.87
CA SER A 234 3.91 8.56 3.10
C SER A 234 2.95 8.48 4.29
N HIS A 235 1.66 8.24 4.06
CA HIS A 235 0.61 8.40 5.08
C HIS A 235 0.82 7.49 6.29
N ILE A 236 1.14 6.21 6.07
CA ILE A 236 1.38 5.25 7.16
C ILE A 236 2.57 5.73 8.01
N PHE A 237 3.67 6.13 7.41
CA PHE A 237 4.86 6.49 8.16
C PHE A 237 4.77 7.83 8.91
N SER A 238 3.84 8.72 8.53
CA SER A 238 3.59 9.98 9.25
C SER A 238 2.52 9.88 10.33
N GLU A 239 1.46 9.10 10.11
CA GLU A 239 0.23 9.18 10.93
C GLU A 239 -0.10 7.90 11.71
N PHE A 240 0.51 6.75 11.37
CA PHE A 240 0.13 5.44 11.91
C PHE A 240 0.80 5.04 13.23
N SER A 241 1.90 5.65 13.66
CA SER A 241 2.58 5.12 14.85
C SER A 241 3.38 6.15 15.62
N PRO A 242 3.30 6.15 16.97
CA PRO A 242 4.25 6.88 17.81
C PRO A 242 5.65 6.24 17.85
N HIS A 243 5.87 5.16 17.08
CA HIS A 243 7.14 4.46 16.93
C HIS A 243 7.83 4.69 15.58
N GLY A 244 7.19 5.45 14.69
CA GLY A 244 7.76 5.85 13.40
C GLY A 244 8.13 7.32 13.36
N ILE A 245 9.15 7.66 12.57
CA ILE A 245 9.44 9.03 12.20
C ILE A 245 9.60 9.15 10.68
N LEU A 246 8.92 10.13 10.09
CA LEU A 246 9.06 10.51 8.69
C LEU A 246 10.01 11.71 8.58
N ILE A 247 11.02 11.60 7.73
CA ILE A 247 12.00 12.67 7.44
C ILE A 247 12.09 12.89 5.92
N SER A 248 12.40 14.12 5.49
CA SER A 248 12.67 14.39 4.08
C SER A 248 14.01 13.78 3.66
N GLY A 249 14.03 13.03 2.56
CA GLY A 249 15.21 12.33 2.05
C GLY A 249 16.38 13.25 1.67
N GLY A 250 16.15 14.54 1.44
CA GLY A 250 17.19 15.51 1.07
C GLY A 250 17.93 16.17 2.25
N GLU A 251 17.46 16.00 3.48
CA GLU A 251 17.93 16.77 4.65
C GLU A 251 18.58 15.90 5.75
N VAL A 252 18.94 14.66 5.43
CA VAL A 252 19.46 13.72 6.42
C VAL A 252 20.98 13.75 6.48
N THR A 253 21.52 13.92 7.69
CA THR A 253 22.95 13.92 7.96
C THR A 253 23.31 12.74 8.86
N VAL A 254 24.58 12.31 8.82
CA VAL A 254 25.08 11.22 9.68
C VAL A 254 24.81 11.44 11.17
N PRO A 255 25.02 12.65 11.74
CA PRO A 255 24.75 12.89 13.16
C PRO A 255 23.27 12.76 13.54
N LYS A 256 22.37 13.13 12.62
CA LYS A 256 20.92 13.05 12.85
C LYS A 256 20.46 11.60 12.80
N LEU A 257 20.95 10.81 11.83
CA LEU A 257 20.50 9.44 11.65
C LEU A 257 21.16 8.46 12.62
N PHE A 258 22.48 8.54 12.81
CA PHE A 258 23.29 7.51 13.48
C PHE A 258 23.90 7.95 14.80
N VAL A 259 24.91 8.81 14.77
CA VAL A 259 25.59 9.28 15.99
C VAL A 259 26.28 10.61 15.73
N ASN A 260 26.12 11.52 16.69
CA ASN A 260 26.86 12.77 16.71
C ASN A 260 28.21 12.57 17.42
N ASN A 261 29.30 12.55 16.66
CA ASN A 261 30.66 12.33 17.16
C ASN A 261 31.11 13.34 18.24
N SER A 262 30.59 14.58 18.22
CA SER A 262 30.97 15.60 19.20
C SER A 262 30.31 15.39 20.56
N SER A 263 29.17 14.69 20.62
CA SER A 263 28.39 14.47 21.85
C SER A 263 28.25 13.00 22.25
N GLY A 264 28.62 12.06 21.38
CA GLY A 264 28.36 10.63 21.57
C GLY A 264 26.88 10.24 21.48
N LYS A 265 25.97 11.21 21.26
CA LYS A 265 24.52 10.97 21.28
C LYS A 265 24.09 10.16 20.06
N LEU A 266 23.41 9.06 20.34
CA LEU A 266 22.76 8.22 19.34
C LEU A 266 21.69 9.03 18.57
N GLY A 267 21.58 8.76 17.28
CA GLY A 267 20.65 9.40 16.35
C GLY A 267 19.33 8.65 16.25
N LEU A 268 18.51 8.97 15.23
CA LEU A 268 17.15 8.44 15.07
C LEU A 268 17.06 6.90 15.11
N VAL A 269 18.03 6.18 14.52
CA VAL A 269 17.97 4.71 14.46
C VAL A 269 18.04 4.03 15.83
N GLY A 270 18.46 4.76 16.87
CA GLY A 270 18.58 4.22 18.22
C GLY A 270 17.30 4.21 19.05
N TYR A 271 16.25 4.90 18.60
CA TYR A 271 15.09 5.20 19.45
C TYR A 271 13.74 5.03 18.76
N TRP A 272 13.76 4.91 17.43
CA TRP A 272 12.57 4.70 16.62
C TRP A 272 12.56 3.27 16.08
N ASP A 273 11.38 2.66 15.99
CA ASP A 273 11.23 1.34 15.39
C ASP A 273 11.33 1.39 13.87
N THR A 274 10.92 2.50 13.28
CA THR A 274 10.96 2.75 11.84
C THR A 274 11.39 4.19 11.56
N VAL A 275 12.36 4.35 10.66
CA VAL A 275 12.78 5.65 10.11
C VAL A 275 12.43 5.65 8.62
N ALA A 276 11.47 6.48 8.23
CA ALA A 276 11.00 6.60 6.87
C ALA A 276 11.52 7.86 6.19
N PHE A 277 11.95 7.73 4.94
CA PHE A 277 12.50 8.80 4.11
C PHE A 277 11.48 9.13 3.02
N ASP A 278 10.79 10.26 3.16
CA ASP A 278 9.89 10.77 2.12
C ASP A 278 10.68 11.49 1.03
N GLU A 279 10.10 11.54 -0.17
CA GLU A 279 10.73 12.08 -1.36
C GLU A 279 12.16 11.55 -1.56
N PHE A 280 12.40 10.28 -1.28
CA PHE A 280 13.73 9.69 -1.38
C PHE A 280 14.26 9.74 -2.83
N ALA A 281 13.35 9.70 -3.81
CA ALA A 281 13.65 9.88 -5.23
C ALA A 281 14.00 11.34 -5.58
N GLY A 282 14.85 11.49 -6.61
CA GLY A 282 15.26 12.76 -7.20
C GLY A 282 16.77 12.79 -7.49
N LYS A 283 17.16 12.62 -8.76
CA LYS A 283 18.56 12.58 -9.21
C LYS A 283 19.41 13.75 -8.73
N GLN A 284 18.82 14.94 -8.60
CA GLN A 284 19.53 16.17 -8.21
C GLN A 284 19.80 16.32 -6.70
N LYS A 285 19.33 15.39 -5.86
CA LYS A 285 19.52 15.48 -4.40
C LYS A 285 20.99 15.23 -4.05
N LYS A 286 21.59 16.18 -3.32
CA LYS A 286 22.96 16.06 -2.82
C LYS A 286 22.99 15.20 -1.57
N VAL A 287 23.62 14.03 -1.68
CA VAL A 287 23.75 13.06 -0.59
C VAL A 287 25.23 12.90 -0.24
N ASP A 288 25.53 12.87 1.07
CA ASP A 288 26.87 12.56 1.56
C ASP A 288 27.20 11.08 1.36
N LYS A 289 28.33 10.78 0.70
CA LYS A 289 28.81 9.41 0.50
C LYS A 289 29.03 8.69 1.84
N ALA A 290 29.53 9.39 2.86
CA ALA A 290 29.77 8.81 4.17
C ALA A 290 28.48 8.31 4.83
N LEU A 291 27.35 8.98 4.57
CA LEU A 291 26.04 8.53 5.04
C LEU A 291 25.67 7.20 4.39
N VAL A 292 25.77 7.09 3.07
CA VAL A 292 25.43 5.87 2.33
C VAL A 292 26.28 4.69 2.79
N ASP A 293 27.59 4.88 2.98
CA ASP A 293 28.49 3.81 3.41
C ASP A 293 28.15 3.31 4.83
N ILE A 294 27.78 4.21 5.74
CA ILE A 294 27.30 3.83 7.09
C ILE A 294 25.96 3.09 6.99
N MET A 295 25.04 3.56 6.13
CA MET A 295 23.75 2.90 5.90
C MET A 295 23.94 1.48 5.37
N LYS A 296 24.86 1.25 4.43
CA LYS A 296 25.19 -0.09 3.93
C LYS A 296 25.58 -1.03 5.08
N ASN A 297 26.46 -0.59 5.99
CA ASN A 297 26.85 -1.43 7.13
C ASN A 297 25.64 -1.70 8.05
N TYR A 298 24.91 -0.64 8.41
CA TYR A 298 23.74 -0.74 9.28
C TYR A 298 22.64 -1.66 8.73
N MET A 299 22.28 -1.50 7.46
CA MET A 299 21.24 -2.28 6.80
C MET A 299 21.58 -3.76 6.67
N ALA A 300 22.87 -4.12 6.70
CA ALA A 300 23.31 -5.52 6.67
C ALA A 300 23.49 -6.11 8.07
N ASN A 301 24.03 -5.33 9.01
CA ASN A 301 24.54 -5.87 10.28
C ASN A 301 23.80 -5.36 11.52
N LYS A 302 22.80 -4.48 11.37
CA LYS A 302 22.11 -3.80 12.49
C LYS A 302 23.04 -2.97 13.37
N SER A 303 24.19 -2.59 12.81
CA SER A 303 25.28 -1.95 13.53
C SER A 303 25.97 -0.93 12.67
N PHE A 304 26.54 0.09 13.30
CA PHE A 304 27.34 1.08 12.61
C PHE A 304 28.56 1.43 13.45
N SER A 305 29.65 1.74 12.76
CA SER A 305 30.93 2.10 13.37
C SER A 305 31.33 3.49 12.93
N ARG A 306 31.70 4.34 13.89
CA ARG A 306 32.36 5.62 13.59
C ARG A 306 33.41 5.93 14.66
N GLY A 307 34.50 5.16 14.63
CA GLY A 307 35.55 5.18 15.64
C GLY A 307 35.95 3.75 16.04
N VAL A 308 36.26 3.55 17.33
CA VAL A 308 36.67 2.24 17.90
C VAL A 308 35.48 1.40 18.37
N GLU A 309 34.35 2.04 18.72
CA GLU A 309 33.17 1.36 19.28
C GLU A 309 32.09 1.12 18.21
N MET A 310 31.54 -0.10 18.20
CA MET A 310 30.48 -0.53 17.32
C MET A 310 29.14 -0.40 18.05
N LEU A 311 28.25 0.44 17.52
CA LEU A 311 26.94 0.69 18.12
C LEU A 311 25.87 -0.12 17.36
N GLY A 312 24.99 -0.79 18.10
CA GLY A 312 23.85 -1.53 17.56
C GLY A 312 22.55 -0.73 17.61
N ALA A 313 21.68 -0.95 16.64
CA ALA A 313 20.31 -0.42 16.60
C ALA A 313 19.40 -1.37 15.80
N ASP A 314 18.10 -1.34 16.06
CA ASP A 314 17.13 -2.26 15.45
C ASP A 314 16.10 -1.57 14.54
N ALA A 315 16.18 -0.26 14.36
CA ALA A 315 15.27 0.50 13.50
C ALA A 315 15.24 -0.03 12.05
N SER A 316 14.03 -0.17 11.54
CA SER A 316 13.73 -0.45 10.13
C SER A 316 13.81 0.82 9.29
N MET A 317 14.11 0.68 8.00
CA MET A 317 14.23 1.82 7.08
C MET A 317 13.20 1.69 5.96
N ALA A 318 12.42 2.74 5.72
CA ALA A 318 11.47 2.79 4.61
C ALA A 318 11.82 3.95 3.67
N PHE A 319 12.04 3.67 2.39
CA PHE A 319 12.41 4.66 1.38
C PHE A 319 11.23 4.89 0.44
N ILE A 320 10.72 6.11 0.39
CA ILE A 320 9.47 6.42 -0.31
C ILE A 320 9.76 7.45 -1.40
N GLY A 321 9.40 7.15 -2.64
CA GLY A 321 9.68 8.04 -3.76
C GLY A 321 8.68 7.93 -4.89
N ASN A 322 8.83 8.82 -5.87
CA ASN A 322 8.06 8.76 -7.11
C ASN A 322 8.94 8.19 -8.23
N THR A 323 8.33 7.44 -9.14
CA THR A 323 8.99 7.05 -10.39
C THR A 323 9.04 8.26 -11.34
N GLU A 324 10.10 8.37 -12.16
CA GLU A 324 10.21 9.43 -13.17
C GLU A 324 9.38 9.12 -14.42
N HIS A 325 9.34 7.85 -14.80
CA HIS A 325 8.69 7.38 -16.03
C HIS A 325 7.68 6.26 -15.77
N SER A 326 6.98 5.84 -16.83
CA SER A 326 6.11 4.66 -16.80
C SER A 326 6.94 3.38 -16.72
N VAL A 327 6.36 2.31 -16.17
CA VAL A 327 7.02 1.00 -16.04
C VAL A 327 7.57 0.48 -17.38
N PRO A 328 6.81 0.49 -18.50
CA PRO A 328 7.35 0.03 -19.79
C PRO A 328 8.55 0.85 -20.27
N TYR A 329 8.54 2.17 -20.01
CA TYR A 329 9.64 3.04 -20.39
C TYR A 329 10.89 2.69 -19.57
N MET A 330 10.76 2.60 -18.24
CA MET A 330 11.89 2.24 -17.36
C MET A 330 12.44 0.85 -17.72
N LEU A 331 11.58 -0.15 -17.92
CA LEU A 331 12.05 -1.50 -18.31
C LEU A 331 12.74 -1.52 -19.67
N LYS A 332 12.39 -0.60 -20.58
CA LYS A 332 13.02 -0.52 -21.91
C LYS A 332 14.31 0.30 -21.90
N HIS A 333 14.39 1.37 -21.13
CA HIS A 333 15.45 2.38 -21.25
C HIS A 333 16.40 2.44 -20.04
N SER A 334 16.00 1.89 -18.89
CA SER A 334 16.77 1.91 -17.64
C SER A 334 16.37 0.73 -16.73
N ASP A 335 15.81 1.03 -15.57
CA ASP A 335 15.43 0.13 -14.49
C ASP A 335 14.46 0.82 -13.50
N LEU A 336 13.92 0.08 -12.54
CA LEU A 336 12.92 0.58 -11.60
C LEU A 336 13.48 1.49 -10.48
N PHE A 337 14.80 1.66 -10.39
CA PHE A 337 15.49 2.54 -9.44
C PHE A 337 16.05 3.82 -10.09
N ASP A 338 15.82 4.03 -11.40
CA ASP A 338 16.34 5.17 -12.16
C ASP A 338 16.10 6.53 -11.46
N ALA A 339 14.96 6.70 -10.79
CA ALA A 339 14.61 7.93 -10.09
C ALA A 339 15.46 8.24 -8.84
N LEU A 340 16.35 7.35 -8.39
CA LEU A 340 17.12 7.53 -7.16
C LEU A 340 18.28 8.53 -7.32
N PRO A 341 18.70 9.19 -6.21
CA PRO A 341 19.91 10.00 -6.21
C PRO A 341 21.15 9.15 -6.56
N GLU A 342 22.12 9.71 -7.29
CA GLU A 342 23.30 8.99 -7.80
C GLU A 342 24.07 8.20 -6.73
N LYS A 343 24.13 8.69 -5.50
CA LYS A 343 24.85 8.00 -4.41
C LYS A 343 24.09 6.80 -3.84
N PHE A 344 22.77 6.79 -3.97
CA PHE A 344 21.92 5.66 -3.57
C PHE A 344 21.68 4.69 -4.72
N TYR A 345 21.89 5.13 -5.97
CA TYR A 345 21.96 4.27 -7.15
C TYR A 345 23.28 3.48 -7.16
N ASP A 346 23.41 2.58 -6.20
CA ASP A 346 24.59 1.76 -5.93
C ASP A 346 24.15 0.33 -5.64
N SER A 347 24.68 -0.63 -6.42
CA SER A 347 24.22 -2.02 -6.36
C SER A 347 24.38 -2.62 -4.95
N ALA A 348 25.43 -2.26 -4.20
CA ALA A 348 25.61 -2.73 -2.84
C ALA A 348 24.58 -2.14 -1.87
N PHE A 349 24.18 -0.88 -2.02
CA PHE A 349 23.08 -0.30 -1.24
C PHE A 349 21.75 -0.97 -1.58
N LEU A 350 21.42 -1.05 -2.87
CA LEU A 350 20.15 -1.60 -3.35
C LEU A 350 19.97 -3.08 -2.98
N ASP A 351 21.05 -3.87 -2.98
CA ASP A 351 21.02 -5.28 -2.59
C ASP A 351 20.66 -5.50 -1.11
N ARG A 352 20.67 -4.46 -0.28
CA ARG A 352 20.24 -4.51 1.14
C ARG A 352 18.77 -4.15 1.34
N LEU A 353 18.02 -3.85 0.28
CA LEU A 353 16.58 -3.68 0.33
C LEU A 353 15.89 -5.05 0.38
N HIS A 354 15.05 -5.30 1.36
CA HIS A 354 14.40 -6.60 1.49
C HIS A 354 13.19 -6.74 0.56
N PHE A 355 12.46 -5.64 0.33
CA PHE A 355 11.24 -5.66 -0.47
C PHE A 355 11.05 -4.37 -1.26
N TYR A 356 10.61 -4.49 -2.51
CA TYR A 356 10.18 -3.38 -3.36
C TYR A 356 8.65 -3.41 -3.50
N ILE A 357 7.97 -2.39 -2.97
CA ILE A 357 6.54 -2.16 -3.22
C ILE A 357 6.38 -1.46 -4.59
N PRO A 358 5.74 -2.11 -5.57
CA PRO A 358 5.44 -1.51 -6.87
C PRO A 358 4.27 -0.54 -6.72
N GLY A 359 4.55 0.72 -6.39
CA GLY A 359 3.53 1.72 -6.10
C GLY A 359 2.61 2.03 -7.28
N TRP A 360 2.95 1.61 -8.50
CA TRP A 360 2.08 1.69 -9.70
C TRP A 360 0.95 0.65 -9.73
N GLU A 361 1.02 -0.40 -8.90
CA GLU A 361 -0.08 -1.35 -8.70
C GLU A 361 -1.15 -0.81 -7.75
N ILE A 362 -0.83 0.24 -6.98
CA ILE A 362 -1.75 0.86 -6.03
C ILE A 362 -2.49 1.99 -6.74
N ASP A 363 -3.81 1.95 -6.70
CA ASP A 363 -4.63 3.02 -7.28
C ASP A 363 -4.44 4.35 -6.54
N ILE A 364 -4.72 5.44 -7.25
CA ILE A 364 -4.73 6.77 -6.64
C ILE A 364 -5.82 6.79 -5.58
N ILE A 365 -5.43 7.12 -4.34
CA ILE A 365 -6.32 7.09 -3.19
C ILE A 365 -7.30 8.26 -3.27
N ARG A 366 -8.59 7.92 -3.19
CA ARG A 366 -9.70 8.87 -3.26
C ARG A 366 -10.42 8.96 -1.91
N GLY A 367 -11.20 10.02 -1.72
CA GLY A 367 -11.93 10.28 -0.47
C GLY A 367 -12.86 9.13 -0.03
N GLU A 368 -13.45 8.42 -0.99
CA GLU A 368 -14.37 7.29 -0.79
C GLU A 368 -13.67 5.98 -0.41
N MET A 369 -12.36 5.86 -0.68
CA MET A 369 -11.55 4.70 -0.30
C MET A 369 -11.18 4.70 1.18
N PHE A 370 -11.50 5.76 1.93
CA PHE A 370 -11.29 5.81 3.38
C PHE A 370 -12.45 5.13 4.12
N SER A 371 -12.10 4.36 5.14
CA SER A 371 -13.08 3.64 5.95
C SER A 371 -13.92 4.58 6.80
N SER A 372 -15.21 4.24 6.94
CA SER A 372 -16.12 4.75 7.98
C SER A 372 -16.50 3.66 8.99
N SER A 373 -15.85 2.50 8.92
CA SER A 373 -16.07 1.34 9.78
C SER A 373 -15.21 1.40 11.04
N TYR A 374 -15.36 0.40 11.92
CA TYR A 374 -14.57 0.27 13.14
C TYR A 374 -13.22 -0.37 12.83
N GLY A 375 -12.15 0.18 13.38
CA GLY A 375 -10.81 -0.42 13.33
C GLY A 375 -10.07 -0.15 14.62
N PHE A 376 -8.92 -0.82 14.80
CA PHE A 376 -8.08 -0.61 15.97
C PHE A 376 -7.69 0.85 16.13
N VAL A 377 -7.70 1.33 17.37
CA VAL A 377 -7.02 2.59 17.70
C VAL A 377 -5.57 2.46 17.25
N VAL A 378 -5.10 3.42 16.47
CA VAL A 378 -3.77 3.38 15.83
C VAL A 378 -2.63 3.01 16.78
N ASP A 379 -2.67 3.57 17.99
CA ASP A 379 -1.67 3.31 19.04
C ASP A 379 -1.72 1.87 19.60
N TYR A 380 -2.91 1.28 19.72
CA TYR A 380 -3.05 -0.12 20.13
C TYR A 380 -2.41 -1.06 19.11
N LEU A 381 -2.69 -0.85 17.82
CA LEU A 381 -2.07 -1.65 16.76
C LEU A 381 -0.55 -1.41 16.68
N ALA A 382 -0.07 -0.19 16.91
CA ALA A 382 1.35 0.11 16.97
C ALA A 382 2.08 -0.66 18.09
N GLU A 383 1.49 -0.74 19.28
CA GLU A 383 2.05 -1.51 20.40
C GLU A 383 2.03 -3.02 20.14
N VAL A 384 0.99 -3.54 19.48
CA VAL A 384 0.96 -4.93 18.99
C VAL A 384 2.14 -5.21 18.06
N LEU A 385 2.33 -4.38 17.02
CA LEU A 385 3.42 -4.56 16.06
C LEU A 385 4.78 -4.47 16.76
N ARG A 386 4.96 -3.53 17.69
CA ARG A 386 6.19 -3.42 18.50
C ARG A 386 6.44 -4.69 19.33
N HIS A 387 5.42 -5.26 19.96
CA HIS A 387 5.55 -6.52 20.70
C HIS A 387 6.01 -7.68 19.79
N LEU A 388 5.44 -7.77 18.59
CA LEU A 388 5.75 -8.81 17.59
C LEU A 388 7.21 -8.76 17.08
N ARG A 389 7.92 -7.64 17.24
CA ARG A 389 9.37 -7.52 16.91
C ARG A 389 10.27 -8.46 17.70
N ASN A 390 9.78 -9.03 18.79
CA ASN A 390 10.54 -9.97 19.63
C ASN A 390 10.34 -11.43 19.23
N GLN A 391 9.41 -11.71 18.31
CA GLN A 391 9.14 -13.06 17.81
C GLN A 391 9.89 -13.28 16.49
N ASP A 392 10.07 -14.52 16.08
CA ASP A 392 10.72 -14.87 14.82
C ASP A 392 9.98 -16.00 14.12
N TYR A 393 9.40 -15.70 12.97
CA TYR A 393 8.62 -16.64 12.14
C TYR A 393 9.30 -16.93 10.80
N SER A 394 10.61 -16.61 10.67
CA SER A 394 11.35 -16.66 9.40
C SER A 394 11.31 -18.03 8.72
N ASP A 395 11.34 -19.12 9.51
CA ASP A 395 11.45 -20.49 9.00
C ASP A 395 10.13 -21.26 8.98
N HIS A 396 8.98 -20.64 9.30
CA HIS A 396 7.71 -21.38 9.42
C HIS A 396 7.23 -22.01 8.10
N TYR A 397 7.70 -21.54 6.94
CA TYR A 397 7.41 -22.20 5.67
C TYR A 397 8.20 -23.50 5.46
N SER A 398 9.31 -23.70 6.20
CA SER A 398 10.28 -24.78 5.97
C SER A 398 9.72 -26.18 6.22
N GLU A 399 8.60 -26.26 6.96
CA GLU A 399 7.87 -27.52 7.13
C GLU A 399 7.31 -28.00 5.79
N TYR A 400 6.86 -27.10 4.91
CA TYR A 400 6.13 -27.41 3.67
C TYR A 400 6.95 -27.18 2.41
N PHE A 401 7.79 -26.13 2.40
CA PHE A 401 8.48 -25.67 1.20
C PHE A 401 9.98 -25.51 1.42
N LYS A 402 10.74 -25.67 0.34
CA LYS A 402 12.18 -25.40 0.29
C LYS A 402 12.48 -24.36 -0.77
N ILE A 403 13.12 -23.27 -0.38
CA ILE A 403 13.59 -22.25 -1.32
C ILE A 403 14.80 -22.82 -2.11
N SER A 404 14.86 -22.50 -3.40
CA SER A 404 15.97 -22.86 -4.29
C SER A 404 17.35 -22.62 -3.64
N PRO A 405 18.29 -23.58 -3.75
CA PRO A 405 19.63 -23.45 -3.20
C PRO A 405 20.48 -22.38 -3.92
N GLN A 406 20.06 -21.92 -5.10
CA GLN A 406 20.72 -20.85 -5.85
C GLN A 406 20.48 -19.47 -5.22
N ILE A 407 19.44 -19.33 -4.39
CA ILE A 407 19.15 -18.07 -3.69
C ILE A 407 20.27 -17.78 -2.70
N SER A 408 20.90 -16.61 -2.85
CA SER A 408 21.99 -16.18 -1.98
C SER A 408 21.51 -16.01 -0.53
N THR A 409 22.43 -16.03 0.45
CA THR A 409 22.07 -15.80 1.85
C THR A 409 21.35 -14.47 2.05
N ARG A 410 21.78 -13.40 1.36
CA ARG A 410 21.16 -12.07 1.47
C ARG A 410 19.75 -12.04 0.87
N ASP A 411 19.55 -12.70 -0.26
CA ASP A 411 18.21 -12.85 -0.85
C ASP A 411 17.30 -13.66 0.07
N ARG A 412 17.82 -14.73 0.68
CA ARG A 412 17.10 -15.56 1.66
C ARG A 412 16.70 -14.76 2.90
N ASP A 413 17.62 -13.98 3.46
CA ASP A 413 17.37 -13.11 4.62
C ASP A 413 16.26 -12.08 4.33
N ALA A 414 16.24 -11.53 3.11
CA ALA A 414 15.20 -10.61 2.67
C ALA A 414 13.81 -11.28 2.58
N ILE A 415 13.76 -12.48 2.02
CA ILE A 415 12.54 -13.29 1.92
C ILE A 415 12.04 -13.66 3.33
N HIS A 416 12.93 -14.15 4.18
CA HIS A 416 12.67 -14.50 5.59
C HIS A 416 12.06 -13.36 6.36
N LYS A 417 12.63 -12.16 6.27
CA LYS A 417 12.11 -10.99 6.98
C LYS A 417 10.73 -10.58 6.50
N THR A 418 10.49 -10.62 5.18
CA THR A 418 9.18 -10.29 4.62
C THR A 418 8.13 -11.31 5.04
N PHE A 419 8.46 -12.59 4.91
CA PHE A 419 7.61 -13.71 5.30
C PHE A 419 7.28 -13.65 6.80
N SER A 420 8.30 -13.53 7.65
CA SER A 420 8.15 -13.38 9.11
C SER A 420 7.25 -12.19 9.48
N GLY A 421 7.46 -11.04 8.84
CA GLY A 421 6.63 -9.85 9.04
C GLY A 421 5.15 -10.07 8.72
N LEU A 422 4.85 -10.64 7.55
CA LEU A 422 3.46 -10.95 7.16
C LEU A 422 2.84 -12.03 8.04
N MET A 423 3.58 -13.07 8.39
CA MET A 423 3.11 -14.13 9.30
C MET A 423 2.77 -13.57 10.68
N LYS A 424 3.58 -12.66 11.24
CA LYS A 424 3.29 -11.98 12.51
C LYS A 424 2.02 -11.13 12.45
N ILE A 425 1.78 -10.46 11.34
CA ILE A 425 0.61 -9.58 11.15
C ILE A 425 -0.67 -10.39 10.93
N LEU A 426 -0.60 -11.44 10.11
CA LEU A 426 -1.76 -12.21 9.67
C LEU A 426 -2.10 -13.38 10.61
N PHE A 427 -1.07 -14.02 11.15
CA PHE A 427 -1.16 -15.22 12.01
C PHE A 427 -0.33 -15.07 13.29
N PRO A 428 -0.52 -14.00 14.10
CA PRO A 428 0.19 -13.85 15.36
C PRO A 428 -0.04 -15.04 16.33
N GLN A 429 -1.17 -15.72 16.19
CA GLN A 429 -1.57 -16.93 16.93
C GLN A 429 -1.03 -18.25 16.34
N GLY A 430 -0.43 -18.22 15.15
CA GLY A 430 -0.08 -19.42 14.37
C GLY A 430 -1.28 -20.10 13.69
N GLY A 431 -1.09 -21.34 13.24
CA GLY A 431 -2.15 -22.18 12.65
C GLY A 431 -2.54 -21.85 11.20
N ALA A 432 -1.66 -21.20 10.44
CA ALA A 432 -1.87 -20.98 9.00
C ALA A 432 -1.88 -22.32 8.23
N SER A 433 -2.72 -22.42 7.21
CA SER A 433 -2.74 -23.59 6.32
C SER A 433 -1.51 -23.63 5.39
N GLU A 434 -1.27 -24.77 4.75
CA GLU A 434 -0.19 -24.92 3.77
C GLU A 434 -0.35 -23.93 2.60
N GLU A 435 -1.57 -23.72 2.12
CA GLU A 435 -1.89 -22.79 1.04
C GLU A 435 -1.67 -21.32 1.44
N GLU A 436 -2.05 -20.95 2.67
CA GLU A 436 -1.83 -19.59 3.20
C GLU A 436 -0.33 -19.30 3.39
N ILE A 437 0.44 -20.30 3.85
CA ILE A 437 1.90 -20.23 3.95
C ILE A 437 2.53 -20.07 2.56
N GLU A 438 2.06 -20.84 1.57
CA GLU A 438 2.55 -20.75 0.19
C GLU A 438 2.31 -19.36 -0.41
N GLU A 439 1.09 -18.82 -0.25
CA GLU A 439 0.73 -17.47 -0.74
C GLU A 439 1.70 -16.41 -0.20
N ILE A 440 1.98 -16.44 1.11
CA ILE A 440 2.84 -15.46 1.77
C ILE A 440 4.30 -15.67 1.37
N LEU A 441 4.76 -16.92 1.23
CA LEU A 441 6.11 -17.23 0.75
C LEU A 441 6.30 -16.71 -0.67
N LYS A 442 5.40 -17.04 -1.58
CA LYS A 442 5.43 -16.60 -2.98
C LYS A 442 5.45 -15.08 -3.09
N PHE A 443 4.58 -14.40 -2.34
CA PHE A 443 4.51 -12.93 -2.31
C PHE A 443 5.80 -12.30 -1.75
N SER A 444 6.38 -12.90 -0.70
CA SER A 444 7.66 -12.47 -0.11
C SER A 444 8.82 -12.62 -1.10
N MET A 445 8.87 -13.73 -1.83
CA MET A 445 9.84 -13.99 -2.87
C MET A 445 9.71 -13.01 -4.04
N GLU A 446 8.49 -12.70 -4.47
CA GLU A 446 8.23 -11.79 -5.58
C GLU A 446 8.80 -10.38 -5.32
N GLY A 447 8.56 -9.83 -4.12
CA GLY A 447 9.05 -8.49 -3.78
C GLY A 447 10.58 -8.40 -3.67
N ARG A 448 11.24 -9.48 -3.24
CA ARG A 448 12.72 -9.56 -3.27
C ARG A 448 13.25 -9.79 -4.68
N LYS A 449 12.61 -10.65 -5.46
CA LYS A 449 12.94 -10.88 -6.87
C LYS A 449 12.94 -9.57 -7.65
N ARG A 450 11.95 -8.71 -7.43
CA ARG A 450 11.89 -7.37 -8.06
C ARG A 450 13.15 -6.54 -7.81
N VAL A 451 13.69 -6.54 -6.58
CA VAL A 451 14.98 -5.88 -6.29
C VAL A 451 16.12 -6.54 -7.08
N LYS A 452 16.18 -7.87 -7.05
CA LYS A 452 17.27 -8.64 -7.65
C LYS A 452 17.33 -8.54 -9.17
N ASP A 453 16.19 -8.59 -9.84
CA ASP A 453 16.07 -8.44 -11.29
C ASP A 453 16.58 -7.06 -11.74
N GLN A 454 16.34 -6.01 -10.96
CA GLN A 454 16.89 -4.68 -11.27
C GLN A 454 18.39 -4.59 -10.99
N LEU A 455 18.90 -5.26 -9.96
CA LEU A 455 20.36 -5.31 -9.73
C LEU A 455 21.10 -5.94 -10.91
N PHE A 456 20.54 -7.01 -11.50
CA PHE A 456 21.11 -7.65 -12.68
C PHE A 456 21.15 -6.70 -13.90
N ARG A 457 20.14 -5.83 -14.04
CA ARG A 457 20.10 -4.78 -15.07
C ARG A 457 21.14 -3.69 -14.86
N ILE A 458 21.36 -3.29 -13.60
CA ILE A 458 22.31 -2.24 -13.22
C ILE A 458 23.76 -2.73 -13.28
N ASP A 459 23.98 -3.99 -12.88
CA ASP A 459 25.30 -4.59 -12.69
C ASP A 459 25.27 -6.05 -13.16
N SER A 460 25.79 -6.29 -14.36
CA SER A 460 25.81 -7.62 -14.98
C SER A 460 26.77 -8.62 -14.32
N THR A 461 27.49 -8.21 -13.27
CA THR A 461 28.36 -9.12 -12.50
C THR A 461 27.58 -10.03 -11.55
N TYR A 462 26.31 -9.72 -11.27
CA TYR A 462 25.45 -10.60 -10.49
C TYR A 462 25.14 -11.88 -11.28
N ALA A 463 25.24 -13.02 -10.60
CA ALA A 463 24.83 -14.30 -11.16
C ALA A 463 23.32 -14.33 -11.39
N ASP A 464 22.90 -15.03 -12.44
CA ASP A 464 21.51 -15.40 -12.62
C ASP A 464 21.08 -16.35 -11.48
N VAL A 465 19.91 -16.08 -10.89
CA VAL A 465 19.41 -16.77 -9.69
C VAL A 465 18.01 -17.29 -9.98
N ASN A 466 17.82 -18.61 -9.87
CA ASN A 466 16.48 -19.19 -9.94
C ASN A 466 15.67 -18.88 -8.67
N PHE A 467 14.78 -17.89 -8.74
CA PHE A 467 13.77 -17.61 -7.72
C PHE A 467 12.61 -18.60 -7.83
N ALA A 468 12.77 -19.74 -7.18
CA ALA A 468 11.77 -20.80 -7.10
C ALA A 468 11.73 -21.45 -5.71
N TYR A 469 10.61 -22.09 -5.39
CA TYR A 469 10.48 -22.94 -4.21
C TYR A 469 9.95 -24.31 -4.62
N THR A 470 10.24 -25.32 -3.81
CA THR A 470 9.86 -26.71 -4.05
C THR A 470 8.97 -27.20 -2.92
N ASP A 471 7.87 -27.88 -3.25
CA ASP A 471 6.98 -28.53 -2.29
C ASP A 471 7.55 -29.87 -1.76
N LYS A 472 6.82 -30.55 -0.86
CA LYS A 472 7.19 -31.89 -0.36
C LYS A 472 7.19 -32.97 -1.44
N ALA A 473 6.42 -32.79 -2.51
CA ALA A 473 6.35 -33.74 -3.62
C ALA A 473 7.52 -33.58 -4.62
N GLY A 474 8.33 -32.52 -4.49
CA GLY A 474 9.45 -32.22 -5.37
C GLY A 474 9.07 -31.36 -6.57
N ASN A 475 7.86 -30.81 -6.61
CA ASN A 475 7.43 -29.89 -7.67
C ASN A 475 8.05 -28.52 -7.42
N GLU A 476 8.82 -28.02 -8.38
CA GLU A 476 9.41 -26.69 -8.34
C GLU A 476 8.44 -25.66 -8.96
N THR A 477 8.16 -24.60 -8.21
CA THR A 477 7.33 -23.48 -8.64
C THR A 477 8.20 -22.22 -8.80
N PRO A 478 8.37 -21.71 -10.03
CA PRO A 478 9.08 -20.45 -10.27
C PRO A 478 8.23 -19.27 -9.80
N VAL A 479 8.89 -18.24 -9.26
CA VAL A 479 8.26 -16.98 -8.86
C VAL A 479 8.57 -15.93 -9.92
N GLN A 480 7.53 -15.37 -10.52
CA GLN A 480 7.64 -14.32 -11.53
C GLN A 480 7.03 -13.02 -11.02
N THR A 481 7.58 -11.89 -11.47
CA THR A 481 7.04 -10.57 -11.14
C THR A 481 5.96 -10.17 -12.15
N LEU A 482 5.02 -9.29 -11.77
CA LEU A 482 4.04 -8.76 -12.72
C LEU A 482 4.68 -8.01 -13.88
N GLU A 483 5.82 -7.34 -13.65
CA GLU A 483 6.58 -6.66 -14.69
C GLU A 483 7.09 -7.63 -15.76
N GLU A 484 7.58 -8.79 -15.35
CA GLU A 484 8.03 -9.88 -16.22
C GLU A 484 6.87 -10.44 -17.07
N LEU A 485 5.73 -10.67 -16.43
CA LEU A 485 4.54 -11.22 -17.09
C LEU A 485 3.89 -10.24 -18.07
N GLN A 486 3.80 -8.95 -17.70
CA GLN A 486 3.14 -7.93 -18.53
C GLN A 486 4.02 -7.42 -19.67
N TYR A 487 5.34 -7.40 -19.48
CA TYR A 487 6.27 -6.75 -20.40
C TYR A 487 7.44 -7.66 -20.81
N PRO A 488 7.21 -8.90 -21.26
CA PRO A 488 8.29 -9.86 -21.52
C PRO A 488 9.31 -9.36 -22.55
N ASN A 489 8.87 -8.58 -23.54
CA ASN A 489 9.72 -8.01 -24.59
C ASN A 489 10.69 -6.91 -24.12
N TYR A 490 10.37 -6.26 -22.99
CA TYR A 490 11.20 -5.20 -22.40
C TYR A 490 11.96 -5.74 -21.17
N PHE A 491 11.42 -6.77 -20.51
CA PHE A 491 11.94 -7.26 -19.25
C PHE A 491 13.33 -7.94 -19.36
N ASN A 492 13.63 -8.60 -20.48
CA ASN A 492 14.88 -9.36 -20.64
C ASN A 492 16.00 -8.59 -21.38
N LYS A 493 15.82 -7.30 -21.66
CA LYS A 493 16.84 -6.50 -22.37
C LYS A 493 17.74 -5.76 -21.40
N THR A 494 19.05 -5.91 -21.57
CA THR A 494 20.07 -5.09 -20.90
C THR A 494 20.16 -3.71 -21.56
N VAL A 495 20.49 -2.68 -20.77
CA VAL A 495 20.52 -1.25 -21.16
C VAL A 495 21.37 -0.98 -22.43
N GLY A 496 22.27 -1.89 -22.81
CA GLY A 496 23.12 -1.77 -24.01
C GLY A 496 22.47 -2.10 -25.36
N ASP A 497 21.27 -2.69 -25.41
CA ASP A 497 20.68 -3.24 -26.66
C ASP A 497 19.62 -2.36 -27.34
N VAL A 498 19.45 -1.11 -26.92
CA VAL A 498 18.34 -0.25 -27.41
C VAL A 498 18.88 0.90 -28.25
N THR A 499 18.73 0.78 -29.57
CA THR A 499 18.89 1.89 -30.52
C THR A 499 17.79 2.92 -30.31
N ASP A 500 18.21 4.18 -30.19
CA ASP A 500 17.40 5.37 -29.96
C ASP A 500 16.12 5.42 -30.79
N ILE A 501 15.02 5.71 -30.10
CA ILE A 501 13.88 6.40 -30.70
C ILE A 501 13.74 7.70 -29.93
N GLY A 502 14.44 8.73 -30.41
CA GLY A 502 14.31 10.08 -29.90
C GLY A 502 12.88 10.57 -30.08
N MET A 503 12.26 11.00 -28.98
CA MET A 503 11.14 11.93 -29.07
C MET A 503 11.74 13.34 -29.23
N PRO A 504 11.30 14.13 -30.23
CA PRO A 504 11.80 15.48 -30.38
C PRO A 504 11.34 16.34 -29.20
N GLU A 505 12.27 17.08 -28.60
CA GLU A 505 11.98 18.12 -27.63
C GLU A 505 11.01 19.15 -28.24
N PRO A 506 10.03 19.67 -27.49
CA PRO A 506 9.14 20.70 -27.99
C PRO A 506 9.87 22.05 -28.03
N GLU A 507 10.58 22.32 -29.12
CA GLU A 507 10.91 23.69 -29.50
C GLU A 507 9.60 24.40 -29.90
N ILE A 508 9.27 25.46 -29.17
CA ILE A 508 8.16 26.37 -29.47
C ILE A 508 8.55 27.17 -30.73
N PRO A 509 7.89 27.01 -31.89
CA PRO A 509 8.19 27.83 -33.04
C PRO A 509 7.30 29.08 -33.01
N SER A 510 7.95 30.22 -32.86
CA SER A 510 7.39 31.52 -33.24
C SER A 510 7.00 31.53 -34.72
N TYR A 511 5.79 31.99 -35.01
CA TYR A 511 5.28 32.26 -36.36
C TYR A 511 6.26 33.09 -37.20
N GLN A 512 6.68 32.55 -38.36
CA GLN A 512 6.89 33.32 -39.59
C GLN A 512 6.57 32.46 -40.82
N GLU A 513 5.75 33.02 -41.71
CA GLU A 513 5.40 32.49 -43.02
C GLU A 513 6.62 32.45 -43.94
N SER A 514 6.76 31.39 -44.73
CA SER A 514 7.07 31.50 -46.17
C SER A 514 7.06 30.13 -46.86
N ASP A 515 6.51 30.15 -48.07
CA ASP A 515 6.43 29.09 -49.06
C ASP A 515 7.73 28.30 -49.25
N HIS A 516 7.63 26.98 -49.47
CA HIS A 516 8.10 26.33 -50.71
C HIS A 516 7.83 24.82 -50.76
N LYS A 517 7.06 24.45 -51.80
CA LYS A 517 7.18 23.29 -52.71
C LYS A 517 7.52 21.89 -52.16
N VAL A 518 6.49 21.05 -52.28
CA VAL A 518 6.46 19.58 -52.34
C VAL A 518 7.39 19.01 -53.43
N GLN A 519 8.23 18.03 -53.06
CA GLN A 519 8.63 16.91 -53.93
C GLN A 519 8.70 15.60 -53.12
N PRO A 520 8.34 14.44 -53.72
CA PRO A 520 8.09 13.19 -53.01
C PRO A 520 9.34 12.29 -52.95
N ILE A 521 9.56 11.61 -51.81
CA ILE A 521 10.46 10.47 -51.71
C ILE A 521 9.61 9.21 -51.62
N ALA A 522 9.66 8.42 -52.69
CA ALA A 522 9.08 7.10 -52.80
C ALA A 522 10.01 6.05 -52.17
N GLY A 523 9.40 4.98 -51.63
CA GLY A 523 10.01 3.65 -51.60
C GLY A 523 10.47 3.12 -50.25
N ALA A 524 9.53 2.66 -49.43
CA ALA A 524 9.77 1.57 -48.49
C ALA A 524 8.58 0.60 -48.56
N SER A 525 8.72 -0.40 -49.44
CA SER A 525 7.80 -1.52 -49.59
C SER A 525 7.83 -2.37 -48.32
N SER A 526 6.85 -2.21 -47.43
CA SER A 526 6.58 -3.17 -46.37
C SER A 526 5.94 -4.42 -46.98
N ALA A 527 6.68 -5.52 -47.03
CA ALA A 527 6.12 -6.83 -47.28
C ALA A 527 5.11 -7.15 -46.17
N THR A 528 3.83 -7.13 -46.52
CA THR A 528 2.74 -7.67 -45.73
C THR A 528 2.79 -9.19 -45.78
N VAL A 529 3.32 -9.82 -44.74
CA VAL A 529 3.01 -11.22 -44.43
C VAL A 529 1.88 -11.17 -43.42
N SER A 530 0.66 -11.35 -43.91
CA SER A 530 -0.53 -11.60 -43.10
C SER A 530 -0.54 -13.07 -42.69
N ASP A 531 0.21 -13.43 -41.65
CA ASP A 531 -0.03 -14.68 -40.92
C ASP A 531 -1.21 -14.43 -39.97
N GLU A 532 -2.41 -14.88 -40.33
CA GLU A 532 -3.51 -14.95 -39.35
C GLU A 532 -3.11 -15.95 -38.24
N PRO A 533 -3.18 -15.56 -36.96
CA PRO A 533 -2.82 -16.45 -35.87
C PRO A 533 -3.77 -17.67 -35.85
N THR A 534 -3.20 -18.86 -35.93
CA THR A 534 -3.95 -20.12 -35.79
C THR A 534 -4.50 -20.23 -34.36
N LEU A 535 -5.82 -20.33 -34.22
CA LEU A 535 -6.49 -20.55 -32.94
C LEU A 535 -6.12 -21.93 -32.36
N LYS A 536 -5.86 -22.00 -31.06
CA LYS A 536 -5.41 -23.23 -30.38
C LYS A 536 -6.16 -23.41 -29.07
N GLU A 537 -6.33 -24.65 -28.66
CA GLU A 537 -6.73 -24.95 -27.28
C GLU A 537 -5.62 -24.51 -26.34
N GLN A 538 -6.00 -23.81 -25.27
CA GLN A 538 -5.05 -23.26 -24.31
C GLN A 538 -5.73 -22.98 -22.98
N HIS A 539 -4.95 -23.03 -21.91
CA HIS A 539 -5.34 -22.59 -20.58
C HIS A 539 -4.44 -21.40 -20.20
N LEU A 540 -5.05 -20.29 -19.83
CA LEU A 540 -4.36 -19.06 -19.45
C LEU A 540 -4.75 -18.66 -18.03
N THR A 541 -3.75 -18.34 -17.22
CA THR A 541 -3.92 -17.85 -15.85
C THR A 541 -3.46 -16.40 -15.78
N PHE A 542 -4.28 -15.55 -15.17
CA PHE A 542 -3.99 -14.13 -15.01
C PHE A 542 -3.87 -13.79 -13.53
N SER A 543 -2.82 -13.05 -13.19
CA SER A 543 -2.55 -12.64 -11.81
C SER A 543 -3.39 -11.44 -11.40
N GLU A 544 -3.69 -11.31 -10.12
CA GLU A 544 -4.35 -10.13 -9.59
C GLU A 544 -3.51 -8.86 -9.86
N ASN A 545 -4.18 -7.76 -10.19
CA ASN A 545 -3.61 -6.49 -10.62
C ASN A 545 -2.89 -6.51 -11.99
N GLN A 546 -2.94 -7.63 -12.72
CA GLN A 546 -2.40 -7.67 -14.07
C GLN A 546 -3.14 -6.70 -15.00
N ARG A 547 -2.39 -5.93 -15.80
CA ARG A 547 -2.92 -5.05 -16.87
C ARG A 547 -2.59 -5.62 -18.24
N GLY A 548 -3.13 -5.02 -19.29
CA GLY A 548 -2.93 -5.44 -20.68
C GLY A 548 -3.97 -6.42 -21.21
N VAL A 549 -4.97 -6.80 -20.39
CA VAL A 549 -6.04 -7.73 -20.78
C VAL A 549 -7.26 -6.95 -21.28
N SER A 550 -7.85 -7.40 -22.38
CA SER A 550 -9.16 -6.93 -22.87
C SER A 550 -9.92 -8.08 -23.53
N TYR A 551 -11.24 -7.97 -23.65
CA TYR A 551 -12.02 -8.96 -24.40
C TYR A 551 -11.60 -9.01 -25.86
N ASP A 552 -11.23 -7.87 -26.45
CA ASP A 552 -10.74 -7.78 -27.83
C ASP A 552 -9.52 -8.68 -28.07
N SER A 553 -8.53 -8.70 -27.17
CA SER A 553 -7.31 -9.51 -27.33
C SER A 553 -7.47 -10.93 -26.79
N LEU A 554 -8.25 -11.11 -25.72
CA LEU A 554 -8.38 -12.40 -25.03
C LEU A 554 -9.37 -13.33 -25.73
N ILE A 555 -10.57 -12.84 -26.02
CA ILE A 555 -11.70 -13.67 -26.48
C ILE A 555 -12.03 -13.37 -27.94
N GLY A 556 -11.84 -12.11 -28.39
CA GLY A 556 -12.16 -11.64 -29.74
C GLY A 556 -11.76 -12.59 -30.88
N PRO A 557 -10.52 -13.11 -30.93
CA PRO A 557 -10.11 -14.05 -31.98
C PRO A 557 -10.96 -15.32 -32.05
N TYR A 558 -11.50 -15.79 -30.93
CA TYR A 558 -12.34 -17.00 -30.83
C TYR A 558 -13.83 -16.73 -31.14
N LEU A 559 -14.22 -15.46 -31.33
CA LEU A 559 -15.57 -15.05 -31.71
C LEU A 559 -15.69 -14.69 -33.19
N LYS A 560 -14.56 -14.48 -33.88
CA LYS A 560 -14.52 -14.08 -35.29
C LYS A 560 -15.19 -15.13 -36.17
N GLY A 561 -16.21 -14.71 -36.93
CA GLY A 561 -16.97 -15.56 -37.84
C GLY A 561 -18.10 -16.37 -37.21
N ALA A 562 -18.32 -16.28 -35.89
CA ALA A 562 -19.45 -16.94 -35.23
C ALA A 562 -20.78 -16.25 -35.57
N LYS A 563 -21.83 -17.02 -35.84
CA LYS A 563 -23.20 -16.48 -36.07
C LYS A 563 -24.11 -16.69 -34.88
N HIS A 564 -23.84 -17.71 -34.06
CA HIS A 564 -24.55 -17.99 -32.83
C HIS A 564 -23.57 -18.09 -31.68
N ILE A 565 -23.75 -17.21 -30.68
CA ILE A 565 -22.93 -17.17 -29.48
C ILE A 565 -23.85 -17.33 -28.27
N THR A 566 -23.54 -18.29 -27.41
CA THR A 566 -24.24 -18.49 -26.14
C THR A 566 -23.31 -18.13 -24.99
N ILE A 567 -23.73 -17.20 -24.13
CA ILE A 567 -23.01 -16.76 -22.94
C ILE A 567 -23.77 -17.28 -21.74
N THR A 568 -23.11 -18.09 -20.90
CA THR A 568 -23.66 -18.54 -19.62
C THR A 568 -22.86 -17.86 -18.51
N ASP A 569 -23.49 -16.97 -17.75
CA ASP A 569 -22.89 -16.30 -16.60
C ASP A 569 -23.97 -15.91 -15.56
N PRO A 570 -24.02 -16.54 -14.37
CA PRO A 570 -25.08 -16.31 -13.39
C PRO A 570 -24.92 -14.99 -12.60
N TYR A 571 -23.85 -14.23 -12.83
CA TYR A 571 -23.51 -13.02 -12.08
C TYR A 571 -23.62 -11.75 -12.91
N ILE A 572 -24.48 -11.67 -13.94
CA ILE A 572 -24.71 -10.40 -14.64
C ILE A 572 -25.89 -9.67 -14.00
N ARG A 573 -25.71 -9.11 -12.79
CA ARG A 573 -26.80 -8.58 -11.96
C ARG A 573 -26.77 -7.07 -11.79
N ILE A 574 -25.59 -6.52 -11.54
CA ILE A 574 -25.40 -5.10 -11.23
C ILE A 574 -24.69 -4.35 -12.36
N PHE A 575 -24.75 -3.02 -12.30
CA PHE A 575 -24.36 -2.13 -13.40
C PHE A 575 -23.00 -2.45 -14.04
N TYR A 576 -21.93 -2.66 -13.27
CA TYR A 576 -20.61 -2.93 -13.84
C TYR A 576 -20.52 -4.30 -14.52
N GLN A 577 -21.30 -5.29 -14.08
CA GLN A 577 -21.36 -6.62 -14.70
C GLN A 577 -22.12 -6.53 -16.04
N ALA A 578 -23.24 -5.80 -16.06
CA ALA A 578 -23.95 -5.49 -17.29
C ALA A 578 -23.08 -4.66 -18.26
N LYS A 579 -22.25 -3.74 -17.75
CA LYS A 579 -21.26 -3.01 -18.54
C LYS A 579 -20.21 -3.95 -19.14
N ASN A 580 -19.70 -4.92 -18.39
CA ASN A 580 -18.76 -5.91 -18.92
C ASN A 580 -19.39 -6.76 -20.03
N LEU A 581 -20.66 -7.15 -19.88
CA LEU A 581 -21.42 -7.80 -20.96
C LEU A 581 -21.53 -6.91 -22.20
N MET A 582 -21.89 -5.64 -22.02
CA MET A 582 -21.95 -4.67 -23.13
C MET A 582 -20.60 -4.56 -23.85
N GLU A 583 -19.49 -4.47 -23.11
CA GLU A 583 -18.14 -4.40 -23.71
C GLU A 583 -17.73 -5.69 -24.42
N LEU A 584 -18.19 -6.87 -23.99
CA LEU A 584 -18.01 -8.11 -24.75
C LEU A 584 -18.82 -8.09 -26.06
N LEU A 585 -20.04 -7.55 -26.03
CA LEU A 585 -20.85 -7.38 -27.24
C LEU A 585 -20.19 -6.38 -28.19
N GLU A 586 -19.58 -5.30 -27.68
CA GLU A 586 -18.75 -4.39 -28.48
C GLU A 586 -17.55 -5.11 -29.12
N THR A 587 -16.93 -6.06 -28.43
CA THR A 587 -15.91 -6.93 -29.03
C THR A 587 -16.50 -7.76 -30.18
N ILE A 588 -17.69 -8.34 -30.04
CA ILE A 588 -18.36 -9.08 -31.12
C ILE A 588 -18.64 -8.17 -32.32
N VAL A 589 -19.10 -6.93 -32.09
CA VAL A 589 -19.29 -5.93 -33.15
C VAL A 589 -18.01 -5.69 -33.95
N LYS A 590 -16.85 -5.60 -33.27
CA LYS A 590 -15.54 -5.40 -33.93
C LYS A 590 -15.07 -6.63 -34.74
N GLN A 591 -15.60 -7.82 -34.46
CA GLN A 591 -15.15 -9.08 -35.07
C GLN A 591 -16.06 -9.56 -36.21
N LYS A 592 -17.31 -9.06 -36.29
CA LYS A 592 -18.22 -9.36 -37.41
C LYS A 592 -18.03 -8.36 -38.55
N ALA A 593 -18.43 -8.73 -39.76
CA ALA A 593 -18.57 -7.77 -40.84
C ALA A 593 -19.78 -6.83 -40.60
N GLU A 594 -19.80 -5.65 -41.22
CA GLU A 594 -20.90 -4.70 -41.03
C GLU A 594 -22.25 -5.30 -41.49
N GLU A 595 -22.22 -6.09 -42.56
CA GLU A 595 -23.36 -6.77 -43.18
C GLU A 595 -23.84 -8.03 -42.43
N ASP A 596 -23.04 -8.57 -41.52
CA ASP A 596 -23.38 -9.81 -40.82
C ASP A 596 -24.33 -9.55 -39.65
N GLU A 597 -25.30 -10.44 -39.49
CA GLU A 597 -26.12 -10.53 -38.28
C GLU A 597 -25.63 -11.68 -37.38
N VAL A 598 -25.46 -11.39 -36.09
CA VAL A 598 -25.05 -12.37 -35.07
C VAL A 598 -26.13 -12.49 -34.00
N VAL A 599 -26.48 -13.71 -33.62
CA VAL A 599 -27.41 -13.99 -32.51
C VAL A 599 -26.58 -14.26 -31.26
N VAL A 600 -26.84 -13.48 -30.20
CA VAL A 600 -26.18 -13.67 -28.91
C VAL A 600 -27.22 -13.97 -27.83
N SER A 601 -27.11 -15.13 -27.20
CA SER A 601 -28.02 -15.59 -26.15
C SER A 601 -27.32 -15.57 -24.79
N LEU A 602 -27.84 -14.80 -23.83
CA LEU A 602 -27.39 -14.80 -22.45
C LEU A 602 -28.26 -15.74 -21.60
N VAL A 603 -27.62 -16.62 -20.83
CA VAL A 603 -28.22 -17.38 -19.73
C VAL A 603 -27.63 -16.86 -18.42
N THR A 604 -28.47 -16.25 -17.58
CA THR A 604 -28.05 -15.65 -16.31
C THR A 604 -29.05 -15.93 -15.19
N VAL A 605 -28.81 -15.42 -13.98
CA VAL A 605 -29.72 -15.56 -12.83
C VAL A 605 -30.29 -14.19 -12.48
N GLU A 606 -31.59 -14.15 -12.18
CA GLU A 606 -32.27 -12.92 -11.80
C GLU A 606 -31.82 -12.46 -10.40
N ASP A 607 -31.59 -11.16 -10.24
CA ASP A 607 -31.26 -10.56 -8.96
C ASP A 607 -32.49 -10.55 -8.04
N GLU A 608 -32.32 -11.07 -6.82
CA GLU A 608 -33.42 -11.24 -5.86
C GLU A 608 -34.06 -9.90 -5.42
N PHE A 609 -33.29 -8.82 -5.41
CA PHE A 609 -33.73 -7.53 -4.89
C PHE A 609 -33.89 -6.47 -5.99
N LYS A 610 -33.11 -6.57 -7.06
CA LYS A 610 -32.99 -5.58 -8.14
C LYS A 610 -33.24 -6.15 -9.53
N GLY A 611 -34.03 -7.22 -9.64
CA GLY A 611 -34.37 -7.87 -10.92
C GLY A 611 -34.94 -6.91 -11.98
N GLU A 612 -35.78 -5.94 -11.60
CA GLU A 612 -36.29 -4.92 -12.54
C GLU A 612 -35.16 -4.06 -13.13
N GLN A 613 -34.22 -3.60 -12.30
CA GLN A 613 -33.08 -2.80 -12.75
C GLN A 613 -32.13 -3.62 -13.63
N GLN A 614 -31.94 -4.90 -13.32
CA GLN A 614 -31.17 -5.83 -14.14
C GLN A 614 -31.80 -6.00 -15.54
N ARG A 615 -33.12 -6.22 -15.62
CA ARG A 615 -33.87 -6.30 -16.89
C ARG A 615 -33.77 -4.98 -17.67
N GLU A 616 -33.87 -3.84 -17.00
CA GLU A 616 -33.69 -2.52 -17.62
C GLU A 616 -32.32 -2.38 -18.30
N TYR A 617 -31.25 -2.91 -17.70
CA TYR A 617 -29.94 -2.95 -18.34
C TYR A 617 -29.94 -3.81 -19.60
N PHE A 618 -30.53 -5.00 -19.54
CA PHE A 618 -30.59 -5.92 -20.68
C PHE A 618 -31.44 -5.40 -21.82
N ASP A 619 -32.57 -4.75 -21.54
CA ASP A 619 -33.44 -4.16 -22.56
C ASP A 619 -32.73 -2.99 -23.28
N LYS A 620 -31.93 -2.20 -22.54
CA LYS A 620 -31.08 -1.16 -23.13
C LYS A 620 -29.99 -1.77 -24.02
N ILE A 621 -29.29 -2.81 -23.53
CA ILE A 621 -28.28 -3.53 -24.31
C ILE A 621 -28.90 -4.10 -25.59
N GLN A 622 -30.05 -4.77 -25.48
CA GLN A 622 -30.78 -5.35 -26.61
C GLN A 622 -31.11 -4.30 -27.66
N SER A 623 -31.65 -3.15 -27.24
CA SER A 623 -32.00 -2.05 -28.13
C SER A 623 -30.78 -1.47 -28.85
N SER A 624 -29.67 -1.25 -28.13
CA SER A 624 -28.43 -0.72 -28.70
C SER A 624 -27.76 -1.70 -29.67
N MET A 625 -27.74 -2.99 -29.33
CA MET A 625 -27.08 -4.02 -30.11
C MET A 625 -27.84 -4.39 -31.39
N PHE A 626 -29.18 -4.29 -31.36
CA PHE A 626 -29.99 -4.53 -32.55
C PHE A 626 -29.64 -3.56 -33.70
N ALA A 627 -29.35 -2.29 -33.39
CA ALA A 627 -28.99 -1.27 -34.37
C ALA A 627 -27.67 -1.56 -35.12
N VAL A 628 -26.81 -2.42 -34.58
CA VAL A 628 -25.51 -2.78 -35.16
C VAL A 628 -25.47 -4.24 -35.63
N GLY A 629 -26.63 -4.88 -35.82
CA GLY A 629 -26.72 -6.24 -36.36
C GLY A 629 -26.48 -7.36 -35.34
N ILE A 630 -26.63 -7.09 -34.04
CA ILE A 630 -26.58 -8.13 -33.00
C ILE A 630 -27.98 -8.36 -32.43
N LYS A 631 -28.53 -9.55 -32.66
CA LYS A 631 -29.80 -10.01 -32.07
C LYS A 631 -29.52 -10.59 -30.69
N PHE A 632 -29.45 -9.70 -29.70
CA PHE A 632 -29.27 -10.08 -28.30
C PHE A 632 -30.59 -10.57 -27.68
N ALA A 633 -30.54 -11.70 -27.00
CA ALA A 633 -31.63 -12.25 -26.21
C ALA A 633 -31.09 -12.75 -24.86
N TYR A 634 -31.90 -12.71 -23.81
CA TYR A 634 -31.53 -13.21 -22.50
C TYR A 634 -32.62 -14.11 -21.91
N SER A 635 -32.21 -15.03 -21.05
CA SER A 635 -33.08 -15.91 -20.29
C SER A 635 -32.55 -16.07 -18.88
N PHE A 636 -33.47 -16.23 -17.92
CA PHE A 636 -33.12 -16.49 -16.53
C PHE A 636 -33.19 -17.99 -16.25
N ASP A 637 -32.08 -18.54 -15.79
CA ASP A 637 -32.06 -19.90 -15.27
C ASP A 637 -32.72 -19.93 -13.88
N THR A 638 -33.72 -20.80 -13.74
CA THR A 638 -34.49 -21.02 -12.50
C THR A 638 -34.15 -22.36 -11.84
N SER A 639 -33.21 -23.13 -12.40
CA SER A 639 -32.82 -24.45 -11.93
C SER A 639 -32.05 -24.45 -10.60
N GLY A 640 -31.61 -23.28 -10.12
CA GLY A 640 -30.91 -23.09 -8.85
C GLY A 640 -29.52 -23.76 -8.76
N SER A 641 -28.96 -24.26 -9.87
CA SER A 641 -27.82 -25.20 -9.85
C SER A 641 -26.67 -24.86 -10.80
N GLN A 642 -26.70 -23.73 -11.51
CA GLN A 642 -25.62 -23.36 -12.43
C GLN A 642 -24.63 -22.36 -11.83
N HIS A 643 -23.44 -22.86 -11.52
CA HIS A 643 -22.22 -22.06 -11.32
C HIS A 643 -21.37 -21.96 -12.59
N ALA A 644 -21.88 -22.49 -13.71
CA ALA A 644 -21.16 -22.55 -14.97
C ALA A 644 -20.98 -21.13 -15.56
N ARG A 645 -19.76 -20.86 -16.03
CA ARG A 645 -19.35 -19.57 -16.58
C ARG A 645 -18.58 -19.83 -17.87
N HIS A 646 -19.23 -19.69 -19.01
CA HIS A 646 -18.61 -20.02 -20.29
C HIS A 646 -19.30 -19.35 -21.47
N ILE A 647 -18.56 -19.25 -22.57
CA ILE A 647 -19.05 -18.78 -23.87
C ILE A 647 -18.95 -19.95 -24.86
N VAL A 648 -20.00 -20.27 -25.59
CA VAL A 648 -20.01 -21.26 -26.67
C VAL A 648 -20.31 -20.57 -27.98
N THR A 649 -19.55 -20.90 -29.02
CA THR A 649 -19.77 -20.43 -30.39
C THR A 649 -20.15 -21.59 -31.31
N ASP A 650 -20.90 -21.30 -32.37
CA ASP A 650 -21.27 -22.26 -33.43
C ASP A 650 -20.11 -22.66 -34.33
N ILE A 651 -18.95 -22.00 -34.21
CA ILE A 651 -17.70 -22.37 -34.87
C ILE A 651 -16.86 -23.36 -34.04
N GLY A 652 -17.48 -24.01 -33.04
CA GLY A 652 -16.87 -25.12 -32.29
C GLY A 652 -15.89 -24.68 -31.21
N TRP A 653 -16.05 -23.50 -30.62
CA TRP A 653 -15.24 -23.06 -29.48
C TRP A 653 -16.07 -22.90 -28.22
N LYS A 654 -15.53 -23.40 -27.10
CA LYS A 654 -16.01 -23.15 -25.74
C LYS A 654 -14.91 -22.46 -24.94
N VAL A 655 -15.21 -21.27 -24.45
CA VAL A 655 -14.35 -20.48 -23.57
C VAL A 655 -14.89 -20.60 -22.15
N SER A 656 -14.22 -21.37 -21.30
CA SER A 656 -14.57 -21.51 -19.89
C SER A 656 -13.85 -20.44 -19.07
N LEU A 657 -14.60 -19.68 -18.27
CA LEU A 657 -14.11 -18.54 -17.50
C LEU A 657 -14.40 -18.81 -16.02
N ASP A 658 -13.37 -18.93 -15.17
CA ASP A 658 -13.61 -19.19 -13.74
C ASP A 658 -14.42 -18.08 -13.06
N ARG A 659 -14.29 -16.81 -13.46
CA ARG A 659 -15.03 -15.64 -12.93
C ARG A 659 -16.11 -15.09 -13.85
N GLY A 660 -16.36 -15.73 -14.99
CA GLY A 660 -17.28 -15.21 -16.00
C GLY A 660 -16.76 -13.90 -16.60
N LEU A 661 -17.65 -12.93 -16.81
CA LEU A 661 -17.31 -11.61 -17.37
C LEU A 661 -16.89 -10.58 -16.31
N ASP A 662 -16.75 -10.96 -15.04
CA ASP A 662 -16.33 -10.05 -13.97
C ASP A 662 -14.84 -10.20 -13.63
N ILE A 663 -13.98 -10.00 -14.63
CA ILE A 663 -12.52 -10.19 -14.53
C ILE A 663 -11.74 -8.92 -14.14
N PHE A 664 -12.38 -7.74 -14.09
CA PHE A 664 -11.72 -6.47 -13.78
C PHE A 664 -11.90 -6.07 -12.31
N GLN A 665 -10.87 -5.43 -11.73
CA GLN A 665 -10.96 -4.76 -10.43
C GLN A 665 -11.91 -3.56 -10.51
N HIS A 666 -12.34 -3.06 -9.35
CA HIS A 666 -13.09 -1.82 -9.28
C HIS A 666 -12.28 -0.64 -9.86
N TYR A 667 -12.93 0.21 -10.63
CA TYR A 667 -12.37 1.48 -11.13
C TYR A 667 -13.50 2.51 -11.17
N ASP A 668 -13.14 3.80 -11.08
CA ASP A 668 -14.15 4.85 -11.14
C ASP A 668 -14.68 5.02 -12.57
N VAL A 669 -15.92 4.60 -12.77
CA VAL A 669 -16.63 4.69 -14.05
C VAL A 669 -17.01 6.13 -14.40
N ASN A 670 -17.11 7.02 -13.41
CA ASN A 670 -17.53 8.42 -13.60
C ASN A 670 -16.37 9.36 -13.95
N ASP A 671 -15.13 8.92 -13.76
CA ASP A 671 -13.94 9.68 -14.14
C ASP A 671 -13.71 9.62 -15.66
N ALA A 672 -14.36 10.53 -16.38
CA ALA A 672 -14.33 10.59 -17.85
C ALA A 672 -12.91 10.75 -18.44
N PHE A 673 -11.91 11.15 -17.64
CA PHE A 673 -10.52 11.32 -18.06
C PHE A 673 -9.62 10.14 -17.69
N SER A 674 -10.11 9.17 -16.90
CA SER A 674 -9.37 7.95 -16.59
C SER A 674 -9.38 7.00 -17.79
N LEU A 675 -8.19 6.60 -18.27
CA LEU A 675 -8.05 5.63 -19.38
C LEU A 675 -8.76 4.31 -19.10
N SER A 676 -8.83 3.91 -17.83
CA SER A 676 -9.50 2.68 -17.41
C SER A 676 -11.00 2.67 -17.76
N THR A 677 -11.65 3.83 -17.93
CA THR A 677 -13.08 3.88 -18.27
C THR A 677 -13.38 3.39 -19.69
N ARG A 678 -12.49 3.71 -20.65
CA ARG A 678 -12.68 3.44 -22.09
C ARG A 678 -11.81 2.32 -22.64
N LEU A 679 -10.65 2.07 -22.04
CA LEU A 679 -9.67 1.12 -22.56
C LEU A 679 -9.44 0.00 -21.54
N GLN A 680 -10.04 -1.17 -21.77
CA GLN A 680 -9.95 -2.34 -20.90
C GLN A 680 -8.50 -2.74 -20.58
N LYS A 681 -7.58 -2.64 -21.56
CA LYS A 681 -6.15 -2.96 -21.36
C LYS A 681 -5.45 -2.15 -20.25
N HIS A 682 -6.02 -1.02 -19.83
CA HIS A 682 -5.49 -0.19 -18.74
C HIS A 682 -6.15 -0.48 -17.39
N ARG A 683 -7.13 -1.39 -17.33
CA ARG A 683 -7.75 -1.85 -16.08
C ARG A 683 -6.89 -2.92 -15.43
N SER A 684 -6.80 -2.87 -14.12
CA SER A 684 -6.24 -3.96 -13.31
C SER A 684 -7.24 -5.12 -13.28
N CYS A 685 -6.77 -6.36 -13.46
CA CYS A 685 -7.62 -7.55 -13.40
C CYS A 685 -7.70 -8.12 -11.99
N LYS A 686 -8.80 -8.81 -11.68
CA LYS A 686 -8.86 -9.78 -10.59
C LYS A 686 -7.99 -10.99 -10.98
N GLN A 687 -7.56 -11.84 -10.04
CA GLN A 687 -6.99 -13.13 -10.42
C GLN A 687 -8.09 -13.98 -11.06
N PHE A 688 -7.83 -14.55 -12.24
CA PHE A 688 -8.79 -15.38 -12.98
C PHE A 688 -8.08 -16.34 -13.93
N GLU A 689 -8.80 -17.38 -14.36
CA GLU A 689 -8.36 -18.39 -15.30
C GLU A 689 -9.34 -18.53 -16.46
N VAL A 690 -8.81 -18.76 -17.65
CA VAL A 690 -9.62 -18.99 -18.86
C VAL A 690 -9.10 -20.17 -19.65
N THR A 691 -10.00 -21.05 -20.04
CA THR A 691 -9.68 -22.25 -20.83
C THR A 691 -10.43 -22.21 -22.15
N PHE A 692 -9.70 -22.31 -23.25
CA PHE A 692 -10.23 -22.37 -24.61
C PHE A 692 -10.22 -23.83 -25.06
N ILE A 693 -11.40 -24.35 -25.38
CA ILE A 693 -11.64 -25.76 -25.70
C ILE A 693 -12.32 -25.81 -27.07
N LYS A 694 -11.86 -26.71 -27.93
CA LYS A 694 -12.54 -27.00 -29.18
C LYS A 694 -13.62 -28.04 -28.92
N VAL A 695 -14.86 -27.71 -29.26
CA VAL A 695 -16.02 -28.58 -29.14
C VAL A 695 -16.42 -29.04 -30.53
N GLU A 696 -16.52 -30.35 -30.72
CA GLU A 696 -16.87 -30.99 -32.00
C GLU A 696 -18.33 -30.75 -32.41
#